data_AF-H1YYS0-F1
#
_entry.id   AF-H1YYS0-F1
#
_cell.length_a   1.000
_cell.length_b   1.000
_cell.length_c   1.000
_cell.angle_alpha   90.00
_cell.angle_beta   90.00
_cell.angle_gamma   90.00
#
_symmetry.space_group_name_H-M   'P 1'
#
loop_
_entity.id
_entity.type
_entity.pdbx_description
1 polymer ?
#
loop_
_entity_poly.entity_id
_entity_poly.type
_entity_poly.pdbx_seq_one_letter_code
_entity_poly.pdbx_strand_id
1 'polypeptide(L)'
;MAHDEIIEGKPFQMPDELTVVAIGGCGKKLISNLYDHEWFLKHYLKDGKRLSLYTIDTDSNQRKDDIKRSEAVMARLGDIQRTNNQMGGSVKSLHYHLPDLANVERVSSLTSRDIAEQMKRRREKPLVDVWWMNDPEYGFDYQMLKKVDKNIVDDFGGGVHRRRAISKAVFYKAITQGGEQFPSFQGHGPVAIIVGLGGGTGSGMFIDLARYIKEKRGQESKIWLFVVLPAASEGEKEQLNAAIALSEIEYLNMKEDKLFNYIIVSSLSPTGYVDGGDRKQEVVEFDSAFPYLFINSFYLPTADISAIVDAKKDYSGFIFADSHVIEYPVENLRSLKKGFEDVIENLAGISHNRAKILKEVSDFITAGENLYPNEFSKTDTEITHDDVNLYKKEIERIKKGWENDITDLLNFKTQSIIESAVTNNMPEELKDVSSLKDFDKLTEYVSRLKKSLDNESKPHENAKDQELYEVIKKNLLLLEEMSHLERKTFSVNEKSARMALLNIIRGEENFGKISGDLSSRQSGLKVEISEADAKVRKKRSELEEIKREESDMLDLIKSEVNALAKPVEDYVLLGHGTAEGTGRDSVEDLERAFLEKFSALLFVLKEKLNKSGSKKAKPIKRDVWLSSLPLGDIQGDIENLEGATSADFSYLRDLAESVSLYFYNDYMLRVAKKQGFADGILGRKLNPEIFRSEKDTKEERIRKISQMHPGKISIRDPFEVFVQDKFLTREFDTRLGSLREATIGPLVSQFNLESDEKAMLINSFSGRDTASIITGVRERLTDIINIREGYSSKRGNLNTEIDLLIQSQKVMQQQIEFLQKTDDLVSSTFEPRKKYNAETESYESGLRAIDEKRSSGNKTIEGMYRTWFGEINPNILSLLNDDSDLSVLDYDEEGKSEIEKLYNIVQWKYKELVDAHKLGINNISIGYGAAGTERWSFDKAALVVSSPSRWLSQLTENKGSDFRRYLVKSLDLKGFDSAKVNSHNYTKPWEISLTFFAAAGFLENISPLTTGGGYWEKYEKSRNNILHHALYLHQGKYIAREKTLLLTDAAEIADLESGGKAQIEEAKKRVMDLYSVRDIREAAGE
;
A
#
# COMPACT_ATOMS: atom_id res chain seq x y z
N MET A 1 -31.71 31.11 23.03
CA MET A 1 -30.42 30.53 23.46
C MET A 1 -29.80 31.52 24.40
N ALA A 2 -29.88 31.23 25.70
CA ALA A 2 -29.34 32.09 26.74
C ALA A 2 -27.81 32.01 26.70
N HIS A 3 -27.15 33.15 26.83
CA HIS A 3 -25.71 33.20 27.05
C HIS A 3 -25.43 32.56 28.42
N ASP A 4 -24.79 31.39 28.41
CA ASP A 4 -24.23 30.79 29.62
C ASP A 4 -23.15 31.74 30.15
N GLU A 5 -23.42 32.34 31.31
CA GLU A 5 -22.42 33.04 32.10
C GLU A 5 -21.28 32.06 32.38
N ILE A 6 -20.08 32.36 31.86
CA ILE A 6 -18.87 31.65 32.24
C ILE A 6 -18.67 31.91 33.75
N ILE A 7 -19.08 30.94 34.57
CA ILE A 7 -18.95 31.00 36.03
C ILE A 7 -17.45 31.02 36.35
N GLU A 8 -16.89 32.19 36.68
CA GLU A 8 -15.47 32.33 37.07
C GLU A 8 -15.15 31.35 38.21
N GLY A 9 -14.13 30.50 38.00
CA GLY A 9 -13.69 29.53 39.01
C GLY A 9 -13.10 30.24 40.23
N LYS A 10 -13.23 29.62 41.41
CA LYS A 10 -12.62 30.18 42.64
C LYS A 10 -11.10 30.29 42.43
N PRO A 11 -10.45 31.42 42.81
CA PRO A 11 -9.02 31.56 42.68
C PRO A 11 -8.30 30.51 43.53
N PHE A 12 -7.22 29.92 43.00
CA PHE A 12 -6.40 28.98 43.78
C PHE A 12 -5.76 29.71 44.95
N GLN A 13 -6.17 29.36 46.17
CA GLN A 13 -5.65 29.96 47.38
C GLN A 13 -4.41 29.21 47.88
N MET A 14 -3.24 29.76 47.59
CA MET A 14 -1.96 29.33 48.16
C MET A 14 -1.19 30.55 48.67
N PRO A 15 -0.28 30.37 49.64
CA PRO A 15 0.63 31.43 50.04
C PRO A 15 1.47 31.92 48.87
N ASP A 16 1.61 33.25 48.71
CA ASP A 16 2.43 33.84 47.65
C ASP A 16 3.90 33.44 47.76
N GLU A 17 4.41 33.27 48.98
CA GLU A 17 5.71 32.67 49.26
C GLU A 17 5.54 31.35 50.02
N LEU A 18 6.17 30.26 49.56
CA LEU A 18 6.17 28.98 50.26
C LEU A 18 7.59 28.38 50.27
N THR A 19 8.03 27.95 51.45
CA THR A 19 9.28 27.19 51.60
C THR A 19 8.95 25.77 52.03
N VAL A 20 9.41 24.78 51.27
CA VAL A 20 9.23 23.36 51.57
C VAL A 20 10.60 22.74 51.85
N VAL A 21 10.73 22.06 52.98
CA VAL A 21 11.95 21.39 53.41
C VAL A 21 11.67 19.91 53.63
N ALA A 22 12.05 19.10 52.65
CA ALA A 22 11.92 17.66 52.66
C ALA A 22 13.19 17.01 53.22
N ILE A 23 13.05 16.20 54.27
CA ILE A 23 14.19 15.64 55.01
C ILE A 23 14.24 14.12 54.90
N GLY A 24 15.41 13.60 54.54
CA GLY A 24 15.70 12.18 54.37
C GLY A 24 14.98 11.54 53.19
N GLY A 25 15.18 10.23 53.02
CA GLY A 25 14.65 9.48 51.88
C GLY A 25 13.13 9.59 51.68
N CYS A 26 12.34 9.53 52.76
CA CYS A 26 10.87 9.65 52.69
C CYS A 26 10.44 11.06 52.23
N GLY A 27 10.89 12.12 52.91
CA GLY A 27 10.51 13.49 52.54
C GLY A 27 10.92 13.85 51.11
N LYS A 28 12.15 13.49 50.72
CA LYS A 28 12.70 13.71 49.38
C LYS A 28 11.88 13.00 48.29
N LYS A 29 11.39 11.80 48.59
CA LYS A 29 10.56 11.04 47.66
C LYS A 29 9.17 11.66 47.50
N LEU A 30 8.54 12.07 48.59
CA LEU A 30 7.20 12.69 48.53
C LEU A 30 7.21 14.03 47.79
N ILE A 31 8.22 14.88 48.04
CA ILE A 31 8.36 16.14 47.30
C ILE A 31 8.73 15.90 45.83
N SER A 32 9.32 14.76 45.49
CA SER A 32 9.64 14.46 44.09
C SER A 32 8.39 14.30 43.21
N ASN A 33 7.30 13.75 43.76
CA ASN A 33 6.01 13.67 43.06
C ASN A 33 5.34 15.04 42.92
N LEU A 34 5.66 16.02 43.78
CA LEU A 34 5.17 17.38 43.64
C LEU A 34 5.72 18.06 42.37
N TYR A 35 6.91 17.67 41.90
CA TYR A 35 7.47 18.17 40.65
C TYR A 35 6.65 17.78 39.41
N ASP A 36 5.86 16.71 39.50
CA ASP A 36 5.00 16.25 38.41
C ASP A 36 3.68 17.02 38.33
N HIS A 37 3.41 17.90 39.30
CA HIS A 37 2.23 18.75 39.33
C HIS A 37 2.54 20.08 38.65
N GLU A 38 2.62 20.06 37.32
CA GLU A 38 3.03 21.22 36.53
C GLU A 38 2.14 22.46 36.77
N TRP A 39 0.84 22.26 36.98
CA TRP A 39 -0.11 23.32 37.33
C TRP A 39 0.29 24.05 38.64
N PHE A 40 0.82 23.32 39.62
CA PHE A 40 1.28 23.86 40.89
C PHE A 40 2.58 24.66 40.71
N LEU A 41 3.51 24.16 39.91
CA LEU A 41 4.74 24.89 39.57
C LEU A 41 4.43 26.17 38.78
N LYS A 42 3.55 26.09 37.77
CA LYS A 42 3.06 27.23 36.99
C LYS A 42 2.42 28.29 37.88
N HIS A 43 1.69 27.90 38.93
CA HIS A 43 1.13 28.87 39.89
C HIS A 43 2.21 29.75 40.52
N TYR A 44 3.33 29.19 40.95
CA TYR A 44 4.42 29.92 41.60
C TYR A 44 5.38 30.62 40.64
N LEU A 45 5.23 30.39 39.33
CA LEU A 45 5.92 31.15 38.30
C LEU A 45 5.17 32.42 37.88
N LYS A 46 3.91 32.60 38.32
CA LYS A 46 3.15 33.85 38.14
C LYS A 46 3.76 34.99 38.96
N ASP A 47 3.56 36.21 38.50
CA ASP A 47 4.17 37.41 39.08
C ASP A 47 3.90 37.55 40.59
N GLY A 48 4.91 38.01 41.35
CA GLY A 48 4.85 38.16 42.80
C GLY A 48 4.91 36.87 43.63
N LYS A 49 5.06 35.68 43.02
CA LYS A 49 5.02 34.38 43.72
C LYS A 49 6.37 33.69 43.79
N ARG A 50 6.62 32.96 44.89
CA ARG A 50 7.90 32.30 45.17
C ARG A 50 7.73 30.95 45.84
N LEU A 51 8.34 29.92 45.25
CA LEU A 51 8.42 28.57 45.81
C LEU A 51 9.88 28.17 45.98
N SER A 52 10.27 27.77 47.18
CA SER A 52 11.61 27.23 47.45
C SER A 52 11.49 25.81 47.98
N LEU A 53 12.05 24.85 47.25
CA LEU A 53 11.99 23.42 47.53
C LEU A 53 13.39 22.95 47.92
N TYR A 54 13.56 22.59 49.19
CA TYR A 54 14.80 22.12 49.78
C TYR A 54 14.70 20.63 50.04
N THR A 55 15.67 19.85 49.54
CA THR A 55 15.84 18.45 49.94
C THR A 55 17.12 18.30 50.74
N ILE A 56 17.05 17.67 51.91
CA ILE A 56 18.18 17.50 52.82
C ILE A 56 18.32 16.01 53.14
N ASP A 57 19.47 15.41 52.84
CA ASP A 57 19.73 14.00 53.09
C ASP A 57 21.17 13.76 53.57
N THR A 58 21.42 12.59 54.16
CA THR A 58 22.75 12.13 54.55
C THR A 58 23.25 10.96 53.72
N ASP A 59 22.40 10.33 52.89
CA ASP A 59 22.78 9.14 52.14
C ASP A 59 23.75 9.45 50.98
N SER A 60 25.00 9.04 51.15
CA SER A 60 26.05 9.22 50.15
C SER A 60 25.85 8.36 48.89
N ASN A 61 25.10 7.25 48.98
CA ASN A 61 24.84 6.38 47.82
C ASN A 61 23.82 7.00 46.87
N GLN A 62 22.87 7.80 47.38
CA GLN A 62 21.81 8.45 46.58
C GLN A 62 22.18 9.85 46.11
N ARG A 63 23.24 10.45 46.68
CA ARG A 63 23.71 11.82 46.40
C ARG A 63 23.74 12.18 44.91
N LYS A 64 24.36 11.34 44.07
CA LYS A 64 24.50 11.62 42.63
C LYS A 64 23.16 11.67 41.92
N ASP A 65 22.25 10.75 42.26
CA ASP A 65 20.94 10.66 41.64
C ASP A 65 20.01 11.78 42.13
N ASP A 66 20.17 12.22 43.37
CA ASP A 66 19.41 13.34 43.93
C ASP A 66 19.80 14.68 43.31
N ILE A 67 21.10 14.93 43.10
CA ILE A 67 21.60 16.11 42.38
C ILE A 67 21.03 16.12 40.96
N LYS A 68 21.15 15.00 40.22
CA LYS A 68 20.59 14.87 38.87
C LYS A 68 19.09 15.14 38.83
N ARG A 69 18.34 14.66 39.82
CA ARG A 69 16.89 14.90 39.90
C ARG A 69 16.59 16.39 40.10
N SER A 70 17.34 17.08 40.97
CA SER A 70 17.18 18.52 41.17
C SER A 70 17.51 19.31 39.89
N GLU A 71 18.58 18.95 39.19
CA GLU A 71 18.96 19.55 37.90
C GLU A 71 17.88 19.32 36.82
N ALA A 72 17.31 18.12 36.73
CA ALA A 72 16.23 17.79 35.79
C ALA A 72 14.96 18.63 36.05
N VAL A 73 14.62 18.85 37.31
CA VAL A 73 13.49 19.72 37.69
C VAL A 73 13.76 21.16 37.28
N MET A 74 14.97 21.67 37.50
CA MET A 74 15.36 23.02 37.08
C MET A 74 15.34 23.19 35.56
N ALA A 75 15.76 22.16 34.81
CA ALA A 75 15.66 22.16 33.35
C ALA A 75 14.19 22.24 32.89
N ARG A 76 13.31 21.41 33.47
CA ARG A 76 11.87 21.43 33.18
C ARG A 76 11.23 22.79 33.50
N LEU A 77 11.60 23.42 34.61
CA LEU A 77 11.14 24.76 34.96
C LEU A 77 11.58 25.80 33.92
N GLY A 78 12.81 25.69 33.41
CA GLY A 78 13.33 26.52 32.32
C GLY A 78 12.56 26.33 31.01
N ASP A 79 12.09 25.12 30.71
CA ASP A 79 11.21 24.85 29.56
C ASP A 79 9.85 25.51 29.74
N ILE A 80 9.22 25.33 30.91
CA ILE A 80 7.93 25.95 31.25
C ILE A 80 8.01 27.47 31.09
N GLN A 81 9.06 28.11 31.62
CA GLN A 81 9.31 29.55 31.52
C GLN A 81 9.51 30.03 30.08
N ARG A 82 10.21 29.28 29.23
CA ARG A 82 10.42 29.62 27.82
C ARG A 82 9.12 29.58 27.01
N THR A 83 8.23 28.64 27.34
CA THR A 83 6.99 28.44 26.57
C THR A 83 5.89 29.44 26.92
N ASN A 84 5.89 30.07 28.11
CA ASN A 84 4.87 31.07 28.46
C ASN A 84 5.49 32.45 28.75
N ASN A 85 5.18 33.43 27.90
CA ASN A 85 5.69 34.80 27.92
C ASN A 85 5.19 35.70 29.07
N GLN A 86 4.67 35.14 30.17
CA GLN A 86 4.08 35.88 31.30
C GLN A 86 4.47 35.28 32.67
N MET A 87 5.77 35.21 32.96
CA MET A 87 6.26 34.71 34.26
C MET A 87 7.16 35.72 34.96
N GLY A 88 6.71 36.24 36.11
CA GLY A 88 7.46 37.12 37.01
C GLY A 88 7.78 36.50 38.38
N GLY A 89 7.29 35.27 38.63
CA GLY A 89 7.54 34.51 39.86
C GLY A 89 8.82 33.67 39.80
N SER A 90 9.11 32.94 40.87
CA SER A 90 10.30 32.09 40.95
C SER A 90 10.04 30.76 41.65
N VAL A 91 10.53 29.67 41.04
CA VAL A 91 10.59 28.35 41.66
C VAL A 91 12.06 27.94 41.75
N LYS A 92 12.50 27.52 42.94
CA LYS A 92 13.85 27.01 43.19
C LYS A 92 13.79 25.60 43.75
N SER A 93 14.59 24.70 43.19
CA SER A 93 14.82 23.35 43.72
C SER A 93 16.29 23.24 44.12
N LEU A 94 16.56 22.88 45.37
CA LEU A 94 17.90 22.80 45.94
C LEU A 94 18.07 21.49 46.71
N HIS A 95 19.18 20.79 46.43
CA HIS A 95 19.57 19.58 47.14
C HIS A 95 20.79 19.82 48.01
N TYR A 96 20.72 19.36 49.26
CA TYR A 96 21.79 19.48 50.25
C TYR A 96 22.12 18.12 50.85
N HIS A 97 23.33 17.64 50.53
CA HIS A 97 23.93 16.49 51.20
C HIS A 97 24.64 16.97 52.46
N LEU A 98 24.11 16.61 53.63
CA LEU A 98 24.60 17.12 54.91
C LEU A 98 26.05 16.74 55.22
N PRO A 99 26.54 15.50 54.95
CA PRO A 99 27.93 15.15 55.21
C PRO A 99 28.93 16.02 54.44
N ASP A 100 28.63 16.39 53.18
CA ASP A 100 29.46 17.33 52.41
C ASP A 100 29.54 18.70 53.09
N LEU A 101 28.39 19.27 53.47
CA LEU A 101 28.32 20.57 54.15
C LEU A 101 28.98 20.56 55.54
N ALA A 102 28.92 19.43 56.22
CA ALA A 102 29.58 19.22 57.50
C ALA A 102 31.07 18.90 57.34
N ASN A 103 31.58 18.68 56.12
CA ASN A 103 32.91 18.17 55.85
C ASN A 103 33.20 16.90 56.68
N VAL A 104 32.35 15.87 56.53
CA VAL A 104 32.42 14.60 57.27
C VAL A 104 32.27 13.43 56.29
N GLU A 105 33.29 12.58 56.20
CA GLU A 105 33.19 11.32 55.44
C GLU A 105 32.77 10.12 56.30
N ARG A 106 33.02 10.19 57.62
CA ARG A 106 32.79 9.10 58.58
C ARG A 106 32.16 9.60 59.88
N VAL A 107 31.35 8.77 60.52
CA VAL A 107 30.69 9.10 61.80
C VAL A 107 31.73 9.35 62.89
N SER A 108 32.80 8.55 62.94
CA SER A 108 33.89 8.71 63.91
C SER A 108 34.52 10.09 63.88
N SER A 109 34.51 10.76 62.71
CA SER A 109 35.06 12.10 62.55
C SER A 109 34.29 13.18 63.30
N LEU A 110 33.12 12.88 63.87
CA LEU A 110 32.35 13.81 64.73
C LEU A 110 32.82 13.79 66.20
N THR A 111 33.71 12.87 66.55
CA THR A 111 34.13 12.61 67.94
C THR A 111 35.48 13.24 68.31
N SER A 112 36.01 14.20 67.56
CA SER A 112 37.27 14.86 67.92
C SER A 112 37.05 15.98 68.95
N ARG A 113 38.06 16.22 69.82
CA ARG A 113 38.02 17.30 70.82
C ARG A 113 37.89 18.68 70.17
N ASP A 114 38.59 18.90 69.06
CA ASP A 114 38.54 20.17 68.33
C ASP A 114 37.13 20.48 67.82
N ILE A 115 36.39 19.46 67.36
CA ILE A 115 35.00 19.62 66.94
C ILE A 115 34.11 19.94 68.13
N ALA A 116 34.28 19.24 69.26
CA ALA A 116 33.51 19.51 70.48
C ALA A 116 33.65 20.97 70.92
N GLU A 117 34.89 21.49 70.96
CA GLU A 117 35.14 22.90 71.26
C GLU A 117 34.53 23.84 70.22
N GLN A 118 34.64 23.52 68.94
CA GLN A 118 34.07 24.33 67.87
C GLN A 118 32.55 24.44 68.00
N MET A 119 31.86 23.34 68.28
CA MET A 119 30.40 23.33 68.43
C MET A 119 29.96 24.17 69.64
N LYS A 120 30.66 24.07 70.77
CA LYS A 120 30.39 24.89 71.97
C LYS A 120 30.65 26.39 71.77
N ARG A 121 31.57 26.77 70.88
CA ARG A 121 31.86 28.18 70.57
C ARG A 121 30.82 28.84 69.66
N ARG A 122 29.87 28.08 69.11
CA ARG A 122 28.78 28.60 68.28
C ARG A 122 27.95 29.60 69.08
N ARG A 123 27.68 30.77 68.49
CA ARG A 123 26.89 31.84 69.11
C ARG A 123 25.47 31.98 68.56
N GLU A 124 25.18 31.35 67.43
CA GLU A 124 23.86 31.36 66.80
C GLU A 124 23.01 30.17 67.27
N LYS A 125 21.72 30.39 67.53
CA LYS A 125 20.82 29.29 67.88
C LYS A 125 20.64 28.31 66.68
N PRO A 126 20.38 27.01 66.95
CA PRO A 126 20.35 26.38 68.26
C PRO A 126 21.77 26.27 68.87
N LEU A 127 21.90 26.62 70.16
CA LEU A 127 23.18 26.58 70.89
C LEU A 127 23.53 25.13 71.28
N VAL A 128 24.81 24.92 71.60
CA VAL A 128 25.34 23.63 72.06
C VAL A 128 26.06 23.87 73.39
N ASP A 129 25.45 23.42 74.48
CA ASP A 129 26.08 23.45 75.81
C ASP A 129 26.99 22.23 76.00
N VAL A 130 26.53 21.08 75.48
CA VAL A 130 27.22 19.79 75.53
C VAL A 130 27.28 19.20 74.13
N TRP A 131 28.48 18.87 73.68
CA TRP A 131 28.66 18.12 72.42
C TRP A 131 28.71 16.63 72.74
N TRP A 132 27.54 15.99 72.81
CA TRP A 132 27.38 14.59 73.25
C TRP A 132 28.30 13.57 72.54
N MET A 133 28.90 13.91 71.39
CA MET A 133 29.97 13.14 70.77
C MET A 133 31.36 13.55 71.27
N ASN A 134 31.85 12.84 72.28
CA ASN A 134 33.17 13.00 72.89
C ASN A 134 33.42 14.34 73.60
N ASP A 135 32.38 14.94 74.19
CA ASP A 135 32.54 15.91 75.28
C ASP A 135 33.37 15.30 76.43
N PRO A 136 34.40 15.96 76.97
CA PRO A 136 35.21 15.43 78.06
C PRO A 136 34.41 15.08 79.32
N GLU A 137 33.34 15.84 79.59
CA GLU A 137 32.57 15.71 80.83
C GLU A 137 31.34 14.81 80.62
N TYR A 138 30.62 14.95 79.50
CA TYR A 138 29.32 14.32 79.30
C TYR A 138 29.21 13.41 78.06
N GLY A 139 30.21 13.37 77.17
CA GLY A 139 30.06 12.80 75.84
C GLY A 139 30.56 11.36 75.69
N PHE A 140 30.22 10.78 74.54
CA PHE A 140 30.56 9.42 74.14
C PHE A 140 31.53 9.44 72.95
N ASP A 141 32.67 8.77 73.09
CA ASP A 141 33.52 8.48 71.95
C ASP A 141 32.91 7.38 71.06
N TYR A 142 33.46 7.19 69.85
CA TYR A 142 32.92 6.22 68.90
C TYR A 142 32.95 4.76 69.40
N GLN A 143 33.91 4.39 70.25
CA GLN A 143 33.98 3.04 70.83
C GLN A 143 32.93 2.84 71.92
N MET A 144 32.62 3.88 72.69
CA MET A 144 31.50 3.88 73.64
C MET A 144 30.17 3.77 72.90
N LEU A 145 29.99 4.44 71.76
CA LEU A 145 28.79 4.30 70.93
C LEU A 145 28.58 2.87 70.41
N LYS A 146 29.66 2.14 70.10
CA LYS A 146 29.58 0.70 69.76
C LYS A 146 29.07 -0.18 70.90
N LYS A 147 29.20 0.26 72.16
CA LYS A 147 28.59 -0.44 73.31
C LYS A 147 27.09 -0.22 73.37
N VAL A 148 26.62 0.97 72.97
CA VAL A 148 25.20 1.34 72.90
C VAL A 148 24.51 0.67 71.71
N ASP A 149 25.13 0.66 70.52
CA ASP A 149 24.67 -0.07 69.34
C ASP A 149 25.86 -0.72 68.62
N LYS A 150 25.96 -2.05 68.76
CA LYS A 150 27.04 -2.86 68.18
C LYS A 150 27.10 -2.80 66.65
N ASN A 151 26.00 -2.41 66.01
CA ASN A 151 25.85 -2.39 64.55
C ASN A 151 25.97 -0.96 63.99
N ILE A 152 26.50 0.00 64.75
CA ILE A 152 26.78 1.34 64.23
C ILE A 152 27.80 1.25 63.08
N VAL A 153 27.46 1.86 61.95
CA VAL A 153 28.29 1.88 60.74
C VAL A 153 29.07 3.19 60.72
N ASP A 154 30.31 3.16 60.24
CA ASP A 154 31.24 4.32 60.22
C ASP A 154 31.28 5.04 58.87
N ASP A 155 30.22 4.91 58.07
CA ASP A 155 30.06 5.58 56.79
C ASP A 155 28.62 6.11 56.64
N PHE A 156 28.37 6.79 55.53
CA PHE A 156 27.07 7.34 55.19
C PHE A 156 26.41 6.63 53.99
N GLY A 157 26.87 5.43 53.63
CA GLY A 157 26.30 4.61 52.57
C GLY A 157 25.01 3.96 53.04
N GLY A 158 23.85 4.55 52.71
CA GLY A 158 22.56 4.27 53.36
C GLY A 158 22.18 5.32 54.42
N GLY A 159 22.87 6.46 54.44
CA GLY A 159 22.64 7.58 55.36
C GLY A 159 23.15 7.29 56.76
N VAL A 160 22.44 7.75 57.79
CA VAL A 160 22.80 7.49 59.21
C VAL A 160 22.26 6.14 59.73
N HIS A 161 21.85 5.24 58.83
CA HIS A 161 21.32 3.91 59.12
C HIS A 161 20.32 3.87 60.30
N ARG A 162 19.33 4.77 60.27
CA ARG A 162 18.27 4.90 61.31
C ARG A 162 18.72 5.45 62.68
N ARG A 163 19.92 6.02 62.83
CA ARG A 163 20.38 6.62 64.09
C ARG A 163 20.14 8.13 64.10
N ARG A 164 19.10 8.55 64.80
CA ARG A 164 18.61 9.94 64.87
C ARG A 164 19.64 10.93 65.41
N ALA A 165 20.34 10.54 66.48
CA ALA A 165 21.33 11.38 67.13
C ALA A 165 22.50 11.74 66.19
N ILE A 166 22.95 10.79 65.36
CA ILE A 166 24.02 11.01 64.38
C ILE A 166 23.59 12.08 63.37
N SER A 167 22.37 12.01 62.84
CA SER A 167 21.86 13.04 61.92
C SER A 167 21.80 14.41 62.57
N LYS A 168 21.31 14.48 63.83
CA LYS A 168 21.32 15.73 64.60
C LYS A 168 22.73 16.33 64.63
N ALA A 169 23.73 15.54 64.97
CA ALA A 169 25.08 16.05 65.09
C ALA A 169 25.70 16.45 63.75
N VAL A 170 25.49 15.67 62.67
CA VAL A 170 25.91 16.09 61.33
C VAL A 170 25.25 17.42 60.97
N PHE A 171 23.96 17.61 61.30
CA PHE A 171 23.27 18.89 61.11
C PHE A 171 23.93 20.04 61.89
N TYR A 172 24.22 19.87 63.18
CA TYR A 172 24.91 20.92 63.98
C TYR A 172 26.29 21.27 63.43
N LYS A 173 27.05 20.27 62.95
CA LYS A 173 28.33 20.51 62.29
C LYS A 173 28.13 21.23 60.95
N ALA A 174 27.14 20.84 60.14
CA ALA A 174 26.82 21.48 58.86
C ALA A 174 26.44 22.96 59.03
N ILE A 175 25.57 23.30 59.99
CA ILE A 175 25.20 24.71 60.22
C ILE A 175 26.34 25.53 60.84
N THR A 176 27.39 24.90 61.37
CA THR A 176 28.53 25.58 62.01
C THR A 176 29.72 25.74 61.06
N GLN A 177 30.05 24.70 60.29
CA GLN A 177 31.17 24.71 59.35
C GLN A 177 30.76 25.09 57.93
N GLY A 178 29.53 24.77 57.52
CA GLY A 178 29.04 25.08 56.17
C GLY A 178 28.88 26.58 55.92
N GLY A 179 28.85 27.41 56.98
CA GLY A 179 28.73 28.87 56.85
C GLY A 179 27.52 29.26 56.00
N GLU A 180 27.74 30.10 54.97
CA GLU A 180 26.71 30.52 54.03
C GLU A 180 26.23 29.41 53.06
N GLN A 181 26.93 28.26 53.00
CA GLN A 181 26.52 27.14 52.13
C GLN A 181 25.29 26.41 52.67
N PHE A 182 25.06 26.43 53.99
CA PHE A 182 23.83 25.90 54.56
C PHE A 182 22.69 26.93 54.39
N PRO A 183 21.51 26.54 53.90
CA PRO A 183 20.44 27.49 53.59
C PRO A 183 19.97 28.27 54.82
N SER A 184 19.73 29.57 54.66
CA SER A 184 19.10 30.42 55.68
C SER A 184 17.58 30.44 55.62
N PHE A 185 16.99 29.76 54.61
CA PHE A 185 15.54 29.65 54.38
C PHE A 185 14.82 31.02 54.31
N GLN A 186 15.39 32.00 53.61
CA GLN A 186 14.84 33.36 53.51
C GLN A 186 13.40 33.41 52.98
N GLY A 187 12.64 34.41 53.42
CA GLY A 187 11.26 34.72 52.98
C GLY A 187 10.38 35.16 54.15
N HIS A 188 9.12 35.51 53.87
CA HIS A 188 8.10 35.84 54.88
C HIS A 188 6.90 34.86 54.91
N GLY A 189 6.73 34.00 53.89
CA GLY A 189 5.66 33.00 53.84
C GLY A 189 5.87 31.75 54.73
N PRO A 190 4.89 30.84 54.84
CA PRO A 190 4.99 29.64 55.67
C PRO A 190 6.12 28.69 55.25
N VAL A 191 6.58 27.90 56.21
CA VAL A 191 7.51 26.77 56.00
C VAL A 191 6.77 25.46 56.17
N ALA A 192 6.92 24.54 55.22
CA ALA A 192 6.51 23.15 55.37
C ALA A 192 7.73 22.27 55.56
N ILE A 193 7.75 21.46 56.61
CA ILE A 193 8.77 20.43 56.85
C ILE A 193 8.12 19.08 56.60
N ILE A 194 8.66 18.29 55.67
CA ILE A 194 8.12 16.98 55.30
C ILE A 194 9.11 15.90 55.75
N VAL A 195 8.65 14.97 56.58
CA VAL A 195 9.51 14.00 57.25
C VAL A 195 8.84 12.64 57.44
N GLY A 196 9.60 11.57 57.22
CA GLY A 196 9.22 10.22 57.66
C GLY A 196 9.82 9.91 59.03
N LEU A 197 9.00 9.52 60.01
CA LEU A 197 9.50 9.33 61.39
C LEU A 197 10.30 8.03 61.59
N GLY A 198 10.17 7.05 60.70
CA GLY A 198 11.03 5.86 60.74
C GLY A 198 12.46 6.10 60.27
N GLY A 199 12.72 7.19 59.53
CA GLY A 199 14.04 7.55 59.01
C GLY A 199 15.02 7.99 60.10
N GLY A 200 16.32 7.77 59.90
CA GLY A 200 17.34 8.33 60.81
C GLY A 200 17.58 9.81 60.57
N THR A 201 17.70 10.22 59.31
CA THR A 201 17.95 11.61 58.91
C THR A 201 16.75 12.50 59.18
N GLY A 202 15.61 12.11 58.58
CA GLY A 202 14.35 12.82 58.72
C GLY A 202 13.98 13.09 60.17
N SER A 203 13.71 12.01 60.91
CA SER A 203 13.26 12.11 62.30
C SER A 203 14.32 12.67 63.25
N GLY A 204 15.61 12.64 62.90
CA GLY A 204 16.70 13.04 63.77
C GLY A 204 16.99 14.54 63.82
N MET A 205 16.51 15.34 62.85
CA MET A 205 16.90 16.75 62.76
C MET A 205 15.74 17.76 62.64
N PHE A 206 14.51 17.34 62.34
CA PHE A 206 13.42 18.27 62.03
C PHE A 206 13.11 19.26 63.17
N ILE A 207 13.28 18.87 64.43
CA ILE A 207 13.08 19.71 65.62
C ILE A 207 14.09 20.87 65.64
N ASP A 208 15.38 20.57 65.54
CA ASP A 208 16.42 21.61 65.60
C ASP A 208 16.52 22.42 64.32
N LEU A 209 16.13 21.82 63.19
CA LEU A 209 15.93 22.56 61.95
C LEU A 209 14.81 23.60 62.11
N ALA A 210 13.68 23.25 62.73
CA ALA A 210 12.61 24.21 63.01
C ALA A 210 13.08 25.34 63.93
N ARG A 211 13.89 25.03 64.97
CA ARG A 211 14.53 26.06 65.82
C ARG A 211 15.46 26.97 65.02
N TYR A 212 16.30 26.40 64.16
CA TYR A 212 17.19 27.15 63.29
C TYR A 212 16.41 28.07 62.34
N ILE A 213 15.32 27.58 61.73
CA ILE A 213 14.45 28.36 60.85
C ILE A 213 13.79 29.52 61.60
N LYS A 214 13.24 29.28 62.80
CA LYS A 214 12.65 30.35 63.63
C LYS A 214 13.69 31.39 64.05
N GLU A 215 14.93 30.98 64.32
CA GLU A 215 16.01 31.91 64.60
C GLU A 215 16.33 32.79 63.38
N LYS A 216 16.40 32.21 62.18
CA LYS A 216 16.76 32.95 60.96
C LYS A 216 15.62 33.82 60.41
N ARG A 217 14.36 33.40 60.58
CA ARG A 217 13.18 34.09 60.02
C ARG A 217 12.36 34.88 61.04
N GLY A 218 12.60 34.68 62.32
CA GLY A 218 11.83 35.26 63.43
C GLY A 218 10.82 34.26 64.02
N GLN A 219 10.51 34.44 65.31
CA GLN A 219 9.70 33.50 66.11
C GLN A 219 8.25 33.35 65.64
N GLU A 220 7.71 34.36 64.96
CA GLU A 220 6.37 34.39 64.35
C GLU A 220 6.25 33.54 63.07
N SER A 221 7.35 32.97 62.58
CA SER A 221 7.36 32.15 61.37
C SER A 221 6.46 30.92 61.53
N LYS A 222 5.48 30.77 60.64
CA LYS A 222 4.56 29.63 60.64
C LYS A 222 5.22 28.38 60.06
N ILE A 223 5.37 27.34 60.88
CA ILE A 223 5.95 26.06 60.47
C ILE A 223 4.88 24.96 60.51
N TRP A 224 4.67 24.31 59.36
CA TRP A 224 3.83 23.14 59.17
C TRP A 224 4.72 21.90 59.18
N LEU A 225 4.42 20.95 60.05
CA LEU A 225 5.12 19.67 60.09
C LEU A 225 4.23 18.60 59.45
N PHE A 226 4.69 18.03 58.35
CA PHE A 226 4.08 16.89 57.68
C PHE A 226 4.85 15.63 58.06
N VAL A 227 4.16 14.73 58.74
CA VAL A 227 4.69 13.54 59.36
C VAL A 227 4.12 12.32 58.64
N VAL A 228 5.01 11.47 58.14
CA VAL A 228 4.65 10.15 57.62
C VAL A 228 5.11 9.09 58.62
N LEU A 229 4.14 8.36 59.17
CA LEU A 229 4.40 7.24 60.06
C LEU A 229 4.83 6.02 59.23
N PRO A 230 5.84 5.26 59.69
CA PRO A 230 6.19 4.00 59.05
C PRO A 230 5.00 3.00 59.10
N ALA A 231 5.11 1.88 58.42
CA ALA A 231 4.21 0.76 58.63
C ALA A 231 4.63 -0.02 59.89
N ALA A 232 3.65 -0.57 60.63
CA ALA A 232 3.92 -1.45 61.77
C ALA A 232 4.69 -2.73 61.39
N SER A 233 4.73 -3.08 60.10
CA SER A 233 5.48 -4.19 59.52
C SER A 233 6.92 -3.84 59.08
N GLU A 234 7.35 -2.58 59.20
CA GLU A 234 8.75 -2.19 58.98
C GLU A 234 9.67 -2.64 60.13
N GLY A 235 10.99 -2.47 59.95
CA GLY A 235 12.00 -2.90 60.90
C GLY A 235 11.90 -2.25 62.29
N GLU A 236 12.49 -2.90 63.30
CA GLU A 236 12.41 -2.45 64.69
C GLU A 236 12.98 -1.04 64.92
N LYS A 237 13.99 -0.63 64.14
CA LYS A 237 14.62 0.69 64.26
C LYS A 237 13.72 1.80 63.73
N GLU A 238 12.99 1.54 62.65
CA GLU A 238 12.00 2.44 62.08
C GLU A 238 10.88 2.70 63.07
N GLN A 239 10.37 1.62 63.69
CA GLN A 239 9.34 1.69 64.72
C GLN A 239 9.82 2.44 65.98
N LEU A 240 11.05 2.14 66.45
CA LEU A 240 11.65 2.82 67.60
C LEU A 240 11.84 4.32 67.35
N ASN A 241 12.32 4.69 66.17
CA ASN A 241 12.47 6.09 65.77
C ASN A 241 11.13 6.82 65.80
N ALA A 242 10.08 6.20 65.25
CA ALA A 242 8.75 6.77 65.24
C ALA A 242 8.20 6.99 66.65
N ALA A 243 8.33 5.99 67.55
CA ALA A 243 7.89 6.12 68.95
C ALA A 243 8.58 7.27 69.68
N ILE A 244 9.91 7.37 69.59
CA ILE A 244 10.67 8.41 70.28
C ILE A 244 10.34 9.78 69.67
N ALA A 245 10.33 9.91 68.34
CA ALA A 245 10.03 11.18 67.67
C ALA A 245 8.64 11.70 68.02
N LEU A 246 7.63 10.82 68.04
CA LEU A 246 6.27 11.19 68.44
C LEU A 246 6.19 11.63 69.92
N SER A 247 6.89 10.94 70.81
CA SER A 247 6.98 11.30 72.23
C SER A 247 7.68 12.65 72.43
N GLU A 248 8.73 12.94 71.66
CA GLU A 248 9.41 14.24 71.66
C GLU A 248 8.53 15.37 71.13
N ILE A 249 7.72 15.10 70.10
CA ILE A 249 6.73 16.06 69.58
C ILE A 249 5.68 16.39 70.65
N GLU A 250 5.10 15.37 71.31
CA GLU A 250 4.08 15.58 72.34
C GLU A 250 4.67 16.36 73.53
N TYR A 251 5.86 15.97 74.01
CA TYR A 251 6.55 16.69 75.08
C TYR A 251 6.83 18.16 74.70
N LEU A 252 7.25 18.43 73.46
CA LEU A 252 7.48 19.79 72.99
C LEU A 252 6.20 20.63 72.95
N ASN A 253 5.07 20.06 72.53
CA ASN A 253 3.80 20.77 72.50
C ASN A 253 3.31 21.18 73.90
N MET A 254 3.69 20.43 74.95
CA MET A 254 3.41 20.78 76.35
C MET A 254 4.22 21.97 76.88
N LYS A 255 5.27 22.39 76.17
CA LYS A 255 6.15 23.49 76.59
C LYS A 255 5.74 24.80 75.93
N GLU A 256 6.27 25.90 76.48
CA GLU A 256 6.03 27.24 75.93
C GLU A 256 6.73 27.44 74.57
N ASP A 257 7.85 26.74 74.32
CA ASP A 257 8.59 26.76 73.05
C ASP A 257 7.88 25.91 71.97
N LYS A 258 6.71 26.37 71.52
CA LYS A 258 5.92 25.70 70.48
C LYS A 258 6.53 25.95 69.10
N LEU A 259 7.22 24.94 68.57
CA LEU A 259 7.93 25.03 67.29
C LEU A 259 6.99 24.94 66.08
N PHE A 260 6.06 24.01 66.11
CA PHE A 260 5.19 23.70 64.96
C PHE A 260 3.82 24.33 65.16
N ASN A 261 3.33 25.04 64.16
CA ASN A 261 1.97 25.57 64.15
C ASN A 261 0.98 24.44 63.90
N TYR A 262 1.26 23.53 62.96
CA TYR A 262 0.41 22.39 62.63
C TYR A 262 1.25 21.13 62.47
N ILE A 263 0.67 19.99 62.88
CA ILE A 263 1.31 18.67 62.77
C ILE A 263 0.33 17.77 62.02
N ILE A 264 0.53 17.67 60.72
CA ILE A 264 -0.25 16.83 59.82
C ILE A 264 0.35 15.43 59.82
N VAL A 265 -0.45 14.42 60.14
CA VAL A 265 -0.03 13.04 60.29
C VAL A 265 -0.72 12.17 59.24
N SER A 266 0.08 11.41 58.52
CA SER A 266 -0.37 10.36 57.58
C SER A 266 0.38 9.06 57.90
N SER A 267 -0.21 7.91 57.57
CA SER A 267 0.34 6.60 57.92
C SER A 267 0.58 5.73 56.69
N LEU A 268 1.75 5.10 56.62
CA LEU A 268 2.02 4.05 55.63
C LEU A 268 1.50 2.68 56.06
N SER A 269 1.07 2.52 57.31
CA SER A 269 0.57 1.23 57.81
C SER A 269 -0.50 0.57 56.93
N PRO A 270 -1.46 1.32 56.34
CA PRO A 270 -2.49 0.70 55.48
C PRO A 270 -1.91 0.04 54.22
N THR A 271 -0.76 0.51 53.72
CA THR A 271 -0.07 -0.09 52.55
C THR A 271 0.51 -1.48 52.83
N GLY A 272 0.66 -1.85 54.12
CA GLY A 272 1.36 -3.06 54.53
C GLY A 272 2.82 -3.12 54.07
N TYR A 273 3.48 -1.97 53.91
CA TYR A 273 4.87 -1.88 53.48
C TYR A 273 5.82 -2.60 54.46
N VAL A 274 6.83 -3.28 53.91
CA VAL A 274 7.87 -4.02 54.66
C VAL A 274 9.23 -3.59 54.12
N ASP A 275 10.23 -3.51 55.00
CA ASP A 275 11.58 -3.06 54.63
C ASP A 275 12.22 -3.98 53.58
N GLY A 276 12.86 -3.40 52.56
CA GLY A 276 13.57 -4.12 51.50
C GLY A 276 12.71 -4.88 50.47
N GLY A 277 11.38 -4.82 50.53
CA GLY A 277 10.49 -5.44 49.54
C GLY A 277 10.36 -4.63 48.23
N ASP A 278 9.93 -5.29 47.14
CA ASP A 278 9.45 -4.59 45.95
C ASP A 278 8.38 -3.57 46.34
N ARG A 279 8.39 -2.38 45.72
CA ARG A 279 7.39 -1.35 46.03
C ARG A 279 6.01 -1.86 45.67
N LYS A 280 5.26 -2.25 46.70
CA LYS A 280 3.83 -2.49 46.64
C LYS A 280 3.13 -1.33 45.95
N GLN A 281 2.13 -1.65 45.13
CA GLN A 281 1.36 -0.68 44.36
C GLN A 281 0.77 0.41 45.27
N GLU A 282 0.29 0.04 46.46
CA GLU A 282 -0.31 0.92 47.45
C GLU A 282 0.65 2.01 47.94
N VAL A 283 1.96 1.72 48.01
CA VAL A 283 2.97 2.73 48.38
C VAL A 283 3.15 3.75 47.27
N VAL A 284 3.16 3.29 46.01
CA VAL A 284 3.23 4.17 44.83
C VAL A 284 1.99 5.04 44.74
N GLU A 285 0.80 4.46 45.00
CA GLU A 285 -0.46 5.22 45.08
C GLU A 285 -0.40 6.28 46.18
N PHE A 286 0.03 5.93 47.40
CA PHE A 286 0.21 6.88 48.51
C PHE A 286 1.16 8.03 48.13
N ASP A 287 2.32 7.70 47.56
CA ASP A 287 3.32 8.69 47.13
C ASP A 287 2.74 9.67 46.10
N SER A 288 1.87 9.18 45.21
CA SER A 288 1.21 9.97 44.17
C SER A 288 0.04 10.82 44.70
N ALA A 289 -0.63 10.38 45.77
CA ALA A 289 -1.72 11.10 46.42
C ALA A 289 -1.21 12.15 47.43
N PHE A 290 -0.02 11.97 48.01
CA PHE A 290 0.55 12.88 49.01
C PHE A 290 0.66 14.35 48.54
N PRO A 291 1.04 14.68 47.29
CA PRO A 291 1.01 16.06 46.80
C PRO A 291 -0.34 16.74 46.98
N TYR A 292 -1.45 16.02 46.79
CA TYR A 292 -2.79 16.56 47.02
C TYR A 292 -3.05 16.80 48.50
N LEU A 293 -2.68 15.86 49.38
CA LEU A 293 -2.73 16.06 50.83
C LEU A 293 -1.95 17.31 51.24
N PHE A 294 -0.72 17.46 50.74
CA PHE A 294 0.16 18.60 51.00
C PHE A 294 -0.46 19.92 50.54
N ILE A 295 -0.89 20.00 49.27
CA ILE A 295 -1.46 21.22 48.69
C ILE A 295 -2.77 21.58 49.40
N ASN A 296 -3.67 20.62 49.59
CA ASN A 296 -4.97 20.84 50.20
C ASN A 296 -4.88 21.23 51.68
N SER A 297 -3.77 20.87 52.35
CA SER A 297 -3.49 21.35 53.72
C SER A 297 -3.29 22.86 53.79
N PHE A 298 -2.66 23.47 52.78
CA PHE A 298 -2.50 24.92 52.71
C PHE A 298 -3.77 25.66 52.33
N TYR A 299 -4.80 24.94 51.88
CA TYR A 299 -6.14 25.46 51.67
C TYR A 299 -6.93 25.63 52.98
N LEU A 300 -6.56 24.91 54.04
CA LEU A 300 -7.27 24.95 55.34
C LEU A 300 -7.34 26.37 55.96
N PRO A 301 -6.25 27.17 56.01
CA PRO A 301 -6.28 28.49 56.66
C PRO A 301 -6.77 29.63 55.75
N THR A 302 -6.71 29.46 54.43
CA THR A 302 -7.05 30.50 53.45
C THR A 302 -8.50 30.41 53.00
N ALA A 303 -9.10 29.22 53.08
CA ALA A 303 -10.52 29.02 52.90
C ALA A 303 -11.29 29.32 54.20
N ASP A 304 -12.62 29.36 54.12
CA ASP A 304 -13.56 29.46 55.25
C ASP A 304 -13.56 28.20 56.18
N ILE A 305 -12.43 27.47 56.19
CA ILE A 305 -12.09 26.25 56.92
C ILE A 305 -11.02 26.53 58.01
N SER A 306 -10.72 27.81 58.28
CA SER A 306 -9.85 28.26 59.39
C SER A 306 -10.16 27.55 60.72
N ALA A 307 -11.40 27.11 60.88
CA ALA A 307 -11.86 26.27 61.97
C ALA A 307 -10.95 25.06 62.28
N ILE A 308 -10.44 24.29 61.31
CA ILE A 308 -9.62 23.08 61.58
C ILE A 308 -8.33 23.42 62.31
N VAL A 309 -7.68 24.47 61.83
CA VAL A 309 -6.45 25.04 62.37
C VAL A 309 -6.65 25.51 63.81
N ASP A 310 -7.81 26.09 64.11
CA ASP A 310 -8.18 26.56 65.46
C ASP A 310 -8.52 25.43 66.44
N ALA A 311 -8.68 24.18 65.97
CA ALA A 311 -8.94 23.03 66.84
C ALA A 311 -7.66 22.43 67.45
N LYS A 312 -6.48 22.94 67.10
CA LYS A 312 -5.23 22.46 67.68
C LYS A 312 -5.17 22.79 69.17
N LYS A 313 -4.89 21.76 69.96
CA LYS A 313 -4.62 21.84 71.39
C LYS A 313 -3.18 21.39 71.68
N ASP A 314 -2.78 21.44 72.95
CA ASP A 314 -1.39 21.17 73.33
C ASP A 314 -1.14 19.66 73.34
N TYR A 315 -2.01 18.87 73.96
CA TYR A 315 -1.90 17.42 74.05
C TYR A 315 -2.51 16.75 72.83
N SER A 316 -3.72 17.15 72.47
CA SER A 316 -4.40 16.74 71.24
C SER A 316 -3.96 17.60 70.04
N GLY A 317 -2.66 17.63 69.77
CA GLY A 317 -2.05 18.51 68.76
C GLY A 317 -1.97 17.95 67.33
N PHE A 318 -2.33 16.68 67.11
CA PHE A 318 -2.20 16.02 65.82
C PHE A 318 -3.43 16.22 64.92
N ILE A 319 -3.19 16.40 63.63
CA ILE A 319 -4.21 16.45 62.59
C ILE A 319 -3.98 15.24 61.68
N PHE A 320 -4.85 14.25 61.73
CA PHE A 320 -4.77 13.08 60.86
C PHE A 320 -5.32 13.41 59.48
N ALA A 321 -4.62 13.00 58.43
CA ALA A 321 -5.00 13.28 57.07
C ALA A 321 -4.71 12.10 56.14
N ASP A 322 -5.59 11.93 55.16
CA ASP A 322 -5.39 11.00 54.05
C ASP A 322 -5.98 11.57 52.75
N SER A 323 -5.51 11.09 51.60
CA SER A 323 -5.98 11.51 50.29
C SER A 323 -6.19 10.36 49.33
N HIS A 324 -7.22 10.50 48.48
CA HIS A 324 -7.54 9.57 47.42
C HIS A 324 -7.65 10.30 46.08
N VAL A 325 -7.13 9.71 45.01
CA VAL A 325 -7.16 10.27 43.65
C VAL A 325 -8.06 9.42 42.76
N ILE A 326 -8.98 10.05 42.03
CA ILE A 326 -9.78 9.40 40.98
C ILE A 326 -9.23 9.88 39.64
N GLU A 327 -8.84 8.97 38.76
CA GLU A 327 -8.28 9.27 37.44
C GLU A 327 -9.26 8.89 36.34
N TYR A 328 -9.50 9.81 35.40
CA TYR A 328 -10.33 9.61 34.22
C TYR A 328 -9.49 9.04 33.06
N PRO A 329 -9.97 8.03 32.31
CA PRO A 329 -9.18 7.30 31.32
C PRO A 329 -9.07 8.04 29.98
N VAL A 330 -8.65 9.32 30.00
CA VAL A 330 -8.54 10.14 28.80
C VAL A 330 -7.59 9.56 27.76
N GLU A 331 -6.50 8.90 28.18
CA GLU A 331 -5.51 8.36 27.25
C GLU A 331 -6.09 7.24 26.39
N ASN A 332 -7.07 6.49 26.93
CA ASN A 332 -7.82 5.52 26.14
C ASN A 332 -8.66 6.20 25.06
N LEU A 333 -9.33 7.30 25.41
CA LEU A 333 -10.11 8.12 24.48
C LEU A 333 -9.23 8.79 23.41
N ARG A 334 -8.08 9.36 23.80
CA ARG A 334 -7.07 9.88 22.86
C ARG A 334 -6.58 8.80 21.91
N SER A 335 -6.36 7.58 22.41
CA SER A 335 -5.98 6.44 21.58
C SER A 335 -7.07 6.02 20.58
N LEU A 336 -8.36 6.20 20.92
CA LEU A 336 -9.48 5.95 20.03
C LEU A 336 -9.55 6.99 18.92
N LYS A 337 -9.48 8.28 19.26
CA LYS A 337 -9.44 9.38 18.29
C LYS A 337 -8.27 9.21 17.32
N LYS A 338 -7.06 9.00 17.85
CA LYS A 338 -5.86 8.77 17.04
C LYS A 338 -5.99 7.51 16.17
N GLY A 339 -6.53 6.42 16.72
CA GLY A 339 -6.78 5.20 15.96
C GLY A 339 -7.70 5.44 14.75
N PHE A 340 -8.70 6.33 14.87
CA PHE A 340 -9.55 6.69 13.75
C PHE A 340 -8.87 7.65 12.76
N GLU A 341 -8.04 8.57 13.24
CA GLU A 341 -7.19 9.38 12.36
C GLU A 341 -6.26 8.49 11.52
N ASP A 342 -5.68 7.45 12.11
CA ASP A 342 -4.88 6.44 11.39
C ASP A 342 -5.76 5.69 10.37
N VAL A 343 -7.02 5.37 10.67
CA VAL A 343 -7.98 4.77 9.71
C VAL A 343 -8.22 5.68 8.50
N ILE A 344 -8.37 6.99 8.70
CA ILE A 344 -8.51 7.98 7.62
C ILE A 344 -7.25 7.98 6.73
N GLU A 345 -6.07 7.97 7.35
CA GLU A 345 -4.78 7.94 6.64
C GLU A 345 -4.62 6.65 5.81
N ASN A 346 -4.96 5.50 6.38
CA ASN A 346 -4.95 4.23 5.66
C ASN A 346 -5.93 4.26 4.46
N LEU A 347 -7.13 4.81 4.64
CA LEU A 347 -8.11 4.97 3.55
C LEU A 347 -7.58 5.90 2.43
N ALA A 348 -6.83 6.93 2.78
CA ALA A 348 -6.12 7.78 1.80
C ALA A 348 -5.01 7.01 1.07
N GLY A 349 -4.27 6.15 1.79
CA GLY A 349 -3.28 5.22 1.25
C GLY A 349 -3.87 4.24 0.23
N ILE A 350 -5.04 3.68 0.53
CA ILE A 350 -5.84 2.85 -0.39
C ILE A 350 -6.13 3.62 -1.68
N SER A 351 -6.65 4.85 -1.60
CA SER A 351 -6.95 5.66 -2.79
C SER A 351 -5.70 5.96 -3.61
N HIS A 352 -4.59 6.30 -2.95
CA HIS A 352 -3.34 6.64 -3.62
C HIS A 352 -2.78 5.48 -4.44
N ASN A 353 -2.75 4.28 -3.84
CA ASN A 353 -2.23 3.10 -4.53
C ASN A 353 -3.19 2.60 -5.61
N ARG A 354 -4.51 2.65 -5.38
CA ARG A 354 -5.50 2.35 -6.42
C ARG A 354 -5.38 3.26 -7.62
N ALA A 355 -5.22 4.58 -7.41
CA ALA A 355 -5.03 5.52 -8.52
C ALA A 355 -3.84 5.17 -9.41
N LYS A 356 -2.72 4.70 -8.83
CA LYS A 356 -1.56 4.24 -9.60
C LYS A 356 -1.88 2.98 -10.40
N ILE A 357 -2.53 2.00 -9.77
CA ILE A 357 -2.92 0.73 -10.43
C ILE A 357 -3.83 1.01 -11.63
N LEU A 358 -4.92 1.76 -11.41
CA LEU A 358 -5.90 2.08 -12.45
C LEU A 358 -5.28 2.88 -13.59
N LYS A 359 -4.39 3.83 -13.27
CA LYS A 359 -3.67 4.60 -14.29
C LYS A 359 -2.81 3.71 -15.19
N GLU A 360 -1.99 2.84 -14.62
CA GLU A 360 -1.12 1.93 -15.39
C GLU A 360 -1.94 1.01 -16.31
N VAL A 361 -3.08 0.50 -15.82
CA VAL A 361 -3.99 -0.31 -16.64
C VAL A 361 -4.69 0.51 -17.72
N SER A 362 -5.14 1.73 -17.40
CA SER A 362 -5.77 2.64 -18.36
C SER A 362 -4.82 3.02 -19.49
N ASP A 363 -3.57 3.35 -19.15
CA ASP A 363 -2.51 3.69 -20.11
C ASP A 363 -2.20 2.47 -20.99
N PHE A 364 -2.13 1.27 -20.40
CA PHE A 364 -1.94 0.00 -21.12
C PHE A 364 -3.08 -0.27 -22.11
N ILE A 365 -4.34 -0.20 -21.70
CA ILE A 365 -5.50 -0.45 -22.56
C ILE A 365 -5.54 0.57 -23.71
N THR A 366 -5.35 1.85 -23.41
CA THR A 366 -5.41 2.94 -24.39
C THR A 366 -4.30 2.83 -25.45
N ALA A 367 -3.08 2.46 -25.04
CA ALA A 367 -1.99 2.17 -25.97
C ALA A 367 -2.27 0.88 -26.77
N GLY A 368 -2.81 -0.14 -26.10
CA GLY A 368 -3.09 -1.46 -26.66
C GLY A 368 -4.15 -1.45 -27.76
N GLU A 369 -5.22 -0.68 -27.62
CA GLU A 369 -6.29 -0.55 -28.64
C GLU A 369 -5.73 -0.11 -30.00
N ASN A 370 -4.67 0.71 -30.01
CA ASN A 370 -4.03 1.19 -31.23
C ASN A 370 -2.94 0.24 -31.75
N LEU A 371 -2.13 -0.33 -30.85
CA LEU A 371 -0.98 -1.16 -31.21
C LEU A 371 -1.36 -2.62 -31.54
N TYR A 372 -2.39 -3.14 -30.90
CA TYR A 372 -2.81 -4.55 -30.96
C TYR A 372 -4.31 -4.70 -31.25
N PRO A 373 -4.86 -4.11 -32.33
CA PRO A 373 -6.30 -4.04 -32.56
C PRO A 373 -6.99 -5.42 -32.65
N ASN A 374 -6.25 -6.48 -33.04
CA ASN A 374 -6.79 -7.84 -33.09
C ASN A 374 -7.04 -8.45 -31.70
N GLU A 375 -6.45 -7.90 -30.65
CA GLU A 375 -6.67 -8.33 -29.27
C GLU A 375 -7.84 -7.60 -28.61
N PHE A 376 -8.38 -6.55 -29.25
CA PHE A 376 -9.49 -5.75 -28.74
C PHE A 376 -10.71 -5.89 -29.65
N SER A 377 -11.67 -6.75 -29.26
CA SER A 377 -12.93 -6.91 -29.99
C SER A 377 -14.09 -7.20 -29.03
N LYS A 378 -15.34 -7.12 -29.49
CA LYS A 378 -16.47 -7.53 -28.64
C LYS A 378 -16.38 -9.02 -28.36
N THR A 379 -16.07 -9.39 -27.13
CA THR A 379 -16.19 -10.76 -26.65
C THR A 379 -17.57 -10.99 -26.03
N ASP A 380 -18.08 -12.23 -26.06
CA ASP A 380 -19.29 -12.64 -25.36
C ASP A 380 -19.07 -12.79 -23.83
N THR A 381 -18.01 -12.19 -23.28
CA THR A 381 -17.70 -12.30 -21.85
C THR A 381 -18.65 -11.38 -21.07
N GLU A 382 -19.56 -11.98 -20.31
CA GLU A 382 -20.49 -11.26 -19.43
C GLU A 382 -19.90 -11.04 -18.04
N ILE A 383 -20.40 -10.00 -17.37
CA ILE A 383 -20.09 -9.70 -15.98
C ILE A 383 -20.61 -10.84 -15.11
N THR A 384 -19.74 -11.41 -14.27
CA THR A 384 -20.05 -12.55 -13.41
C THR A 384 -20.62 -12.10 -12.06
N HIS A 385 -21.22 -13.05 -11.33
CA HIS A 385 -21.68 -12.81 -9.95
C HIS A 385 -20.52 -12.44 -9.01
N ASP A 386 -19.32 -12.99 -9.25
CA ASP A 386 -18.13 -12.70 -8.44
C ASP A 386 -17.67 -11.25 -8.65
N ASP A 387 -17.76 -10.74 -9.89
CA ASP A 387 -17.42 -9.34 -10.22
C ASP A 387 -18.36 -8.37 -9.48
N VAL A 388 -19.67 -8.67 -9.48
CA VAL A 388 -20.68 -7.91 -8.72
C VAL A 388 -20.36 -7.92 -7.23
N ASN A 389 -20.07 -9.08 -6.65
CA ASN A 389 -19.81 -9.22 -5.23
C ASN A 389 -18.53 -8.49 -4.80
N LEU A 390 -17.47 -8.54 -5.63
CA LEU A 390 -16.21 -7.85 -5.34
C LEU A 390 -16.40 -6.33 -5.39
N TYR A 391 -17.00 -5.80 -6.47
CA TYR A 391 -17.24 -4.37 -6.59
C TYR A 391 -18.15 -3.84 -5.47
N LYS A 392 -19.16 -4.62 -5.07
CA LYS A 392 -19.99 -4.32 -3.90
C LYS A 392 -19.20 -4.27 -2.60
N LYS A 393 -18.30 -5.24 -2.35
CA LYS A 393 -17.42 -5.22 -1.16
C LYS A 393 -16.54 -3.98 -1.12
N GLU A 394 -16.07 -3.52 -2.27
CA GLU A 394 -15.27 -2.31 -2.39
C GLU A 394 -16.06 -1.04 -2.05
N ILE A 395 -17.32 -0.96 -2.47
CA ILE A 395 -18.25 0.12 -2.05
C ILE A 395 -18.52 0.05 -0.54
N GLU A 396 -18.84 -1.15 -0.03
CA GLU A 396 -19.10 -1.38 1.40
C GLU A 396 -17.88 -1.05 2.27
N ARG A 397 -16.65 -1.24 1.76
CA ARG A 397 -15.43 -0.87 2.49
C ARG A 397 -15.36 0.63 2.74
N ILE A 398 -15.55 1.46 1.72
CA ILE A 398 -15.54 2.92 1.90
C ILE A 398 -16.70 3.34 2.81
N LYS A 399 -17.87 2.71 2.64
CA LYS A 399 -19.08 2.94 3.45
C LYS A 399 -18.84 2.76 4.94
N LYS A 400 -18.12 1.70 5.34
CA LYS A 400 -17.73 1.48 6.74
C LYS A 400 -16.89 2.61 7.35
N GLY A 401 -16.19 3.40 6.54
CA GLY A 401 -15.36 4.49 7.03
C GLY A 401 -16.17 5.71 7.46
N TRP A 402 -17.23 6.04 6.72
CA TRP A 402 -18.08 7.19 7.04
C TRP A 402 -19.30 6.84 7.89
N GLU A 403 -19.71 5.57 7.93
CA GLU A 403 -20.79 5.08 8.82
C GLU A 403 -20.25 4.50 10.12
N ASN A 404 -18.94 4.58 10.38
CA ASN A 404 -18.44 4.12 11.67
C ASN A 404 -18.95 5.05 12.76
N ASP A 405 -19.60 4.51 13.78
CA ASP A 405 -20.18 5.29 14.87
C ASP A 405 -19.23 6.37 15.45
N ILE A 406 -17.90 6.18 15.43
CA ILE A 406 -16.93 7.18 15.91
C ILE A 406 -16.99 8.52 15.16
N THR A 407 -17.46 8.55 13.90
CA THR A 407 -17.65 9.81 13.16
C THR A 407 -18.70 10.68 13.82
N ASP A 408 -19.83 10.09 14.23
CA ASP A 408 -20.87 10.80 14.98
C ASP A 408 -20.32 11.31 16.32
N LEU A 409 -19.50 10.51 17.01
CA LEU A 409 -18.93 10.88 18.32
C LEU A 409 -17.87 11.99 18.25
N LEU A 410 -17.11 12.03 17.16
CA LEU A 410 -16.20 13.12 16.83
C LEU A 410 -16.92 14.33 16.22
N ASN A 411 -18.25 14.27 16.10
CA ASN A 411 -19.10 15.29 15.50
C ASN A 411 -18.78 15.58 14.02
N PHE A 412 -18.20 14.61 13.31
CA PHE A 412 -17.82 14.73 11.90
C PHE A 412 -19.09 14.90 11.05
N LYS A 413 -19.12 15.94 10.21
CA LYS A 413 -20.27 16.22 9.36
C LYS A 413 -20.30 15.35 8.12
N THR A 414 -19.18 14.71 7.76
CA THR A 414 -19.06 13.85 6.57
C THR A 414 -20.18 12.82 6.45
N GLN A 415 -20.49 12.08 7.53
CA GLN A 415 -21.57 11.08 7.52
C GLN A 415 -22.92 11.71 7.16
N SER A 416 -23.33 12.75 7.89
CA SER A 416 -24.60 13.44 7.65
C SER A 416 -24.70 14.06 6.25
N ILE A 417 -23.56 14.52 5.69
CA ILE A 417 -23.48 15.06 4.34
C ILE A 417 -23.76 13.93 3.32
N ILE A 418 -23.11 12.78 3.48
CA ILE A 418 -23.25 11.62 2.59
C ILE A 418 -24.66 11.03 2.70
N GLU A 419 -25.20 10.86 3.90
CA GLU A 419 -26.57 10.36 4.11
C GLU A 419 -27.62 11.30 3.50
N SER A 420 -27.43 12.63 3.63
CA SER A 420 -28.25 13.63 2.95
C SER A 420 -28.16 13.51 1.43
N ALA A 421 -26.95 13.30 0.89
CA ALA A 421 -26.75 13.08 -0.54
C ALA A 421 -27.45 11.81 -1.03
N VAL A 422 -27.33 10.69 -0.31
CA VAL A 422 -28.01 9.43 -0.63
C VAL A 422 -29.53 9.60 -0.56
N THR A 423 -30.05 10.22 0.51
CA THR A 423 -31.50 10.35 0.74
C THR A 423 -32.17 11.23 -0.30
N ASN A 424 -31.55 12.37 -0.67
CA ASN A 424 -32.15 13.38 -1.52
C ASN A 424 -31.87 13.19 -3.02
N ASN A 425 -30.73 12.56 -3.37
CA ASN A 425 -30.27 12.51 -4.77
C ASN A 425 -30.24 11.10 -5.37
N MET A 426 -30.60 10.06 -4.62
CA MET A 426 -30.73 8.70 -5.14
C MET A 426 -32.18 8.21 -5.28
N PRO A 427 -32.52 7.51 -6.39
CA PRO A 427 -33.76 6.73 -6.50
C PRO A 427 -33.89 5.69 -5.37
N GLU A 428 -35.12 5.40 -4.93
CA GLU A 428 -35.40 4.42 -3.86
C GLU A 428 -34.73 3.06 -4.09
N GLU A 429 -34.69 2.59 -5.34
CA GLU A 429 -34.07 1.30 -5.70
C GLU A 429 -32.54 1.28 -5.62
N LEU A 430 -31.87 2.44 -5.47
CA LEU A 430 -30.41 2.55 -5.34
C LEU A 430 -29.95 2.89 -3.92
N LYS A 431 -30.86 3.29 -3.01
CA LYS A 431 -30.48 3.75 -1.67
C LYS A 431 -29.78 2.69 -0.82
N ASP A 432 -30.17 1.42 -0.98
CA ASP A 432 -29.57 0.31 -0.26
C ASP A 432 -28.63 -0.52 -1.15
N VAL A 433 -27.33 -0.27 -1.00
CA VAL A 433 -26.25 -1.02 -1.66
C VAL A 433 -26.37 -2.54 -1.44
N SER A 434 -26.85 -2.97 -0.28
CA SER A 434 -26.97 -4.39 0.06
C SER A 434 -28.02 -5.12 -0.79
N SER A 435 -29.01 -4.39 -1.31
CA SER A 435 -30.06 -4.91 -2.19
C SER A 435 -29.63 -5.01 -3.66
N LEU A 436 -28.56 -4.30 -4.06
CA LEU A 436 -28.07 -4.27 -5.43
C LEU A 436 -27.37 -5.57 -5.79
N LYS A 437 -27.80 -6.18 -6.91
CA LYS A 437 -27.27 -7.45 -7.46
C LYS A 437 -26.73 -7.32 -8.88
N ASP A 438 -26.74 -6.11 -9.41
CA ASP A 438 -26.41 -5.81 -10.80
C ASP A 438 -25.26 -4.79 -10.84
N PHE A 439 -24.29 -5.03 -11.73
CA PHE A 439 -23.08 -4.22 -11.83
C PHE A 439 -23.36 -2.82 -12.38
N ASP A 440 -24.31 -2.68 -13.32
CA ASP A 440 -24.74 -1.37 -13.83
C ASP A 440 -25.37 -0.54 -12.71
N LYS A 441 -26.25 -1.14 -11.89
CA LYS A 441 -26.84 -0.44 -10.73
C LYS A 441 -25.80 -0.04 -9.68
N LEU A 442 -24.80 -0.88 -9.39
CA LEU A 442 -23.69 -0.52 -8.48
C LEU A 442 -22.84 0.63 -9.05
N THR A 443 -22.58 0.61 -10.36
CA THR A 443 -21.84 1.68 -11.05
C THR A 443 -22.64 2.99 -11.02
N GLU A 444 -23.95 2.91 -11.26
CA GLU A 444 -24.86 4.05 -11.19
C GLU A 444 -24.92 4.65 -9.78
N TYR A 445 -24.96 3.80 -8.74
CA TYR A 445 -24.89 4.22 -7.34
C TYR A 445 -23.63 5.07 -7.07
N VAL A 446 -22.45 4.57 -7.42
CA VAL A 446 -21.16 5.26 -7.20
C VAL A 446 -21.10 6.58 -7.97
N SER A 447 -21.46 6.57 -9.26
CA SER A 447 -21.44 7.76 -10.11
C SER A 447 -22.39 8.86 -9.60
N ARG A 448 -23.62 8.48 -9.21
CA ARG A 448 -24.59 9.42 -8.63
C ARG A 448 -24.14 9.97 -7.29
N LEU A 449 -23.61 9.12 -6.40
CA LEU A 449 -23.12 9.57 -5.09
C LEU A 449 -21.99 10.58 -5.25
N LYS A 450 -20.96 10.23 -6.03
CA LYS A 450 -19.85 11.11 -6.35
C LYS A 450 -20.32 12.46 -6.89
N LYS A 451 -21.19 12.45 -7.92
CA LYS A 451 -21.73 13.68 -8.51
C LYS A 451 -22.54 14.51 -7.52
N SER A 452 -23.25 13.86 -6.60
CA SER A 452 -23.96 14.56 -5.52
C SER A 452 -22.98 15.26 -4.57
N LEU A 453 -21.89 14.59 -4.19
CA LEU A 453 -20.88 15.14 -3.28
C LEU A 453 -20.08 16.27 -3.94
N ASP A 454 -19.79 16.19 -5.23
CA ASP A 454 -19.10 17.27 -5.97
C ASP A 454 -19.87 18.61 -5.98
N ASN A 455 -21.19 18.57 -5.78
CA ASN A 455 -22.06 19.76 -5.75
C ASN A 455 -22.39 20.26 -4.33
N GLU A 456 -21.93 19.58 -3.28
CA GLU A 456 -22.24 19.91 -1.90
C GLU A 456 -21.14 20.80 -1.30
N SER A 457 -21.52 21.87 -0.59
CA SER A 457 -20.59 22.85 -0.01
C SER A 457 -20.85 23.09 1.48
N LYS A 458 -21.28 22.05 2.21
CA LYS A 458 -21.52 22.14 3.65
C LYS A 458 -20.19 22.23 4.41
N PRO A 459 -20.11 23.05 5.48
CA PRO A 459 -18.91 23.13 6.31
C PRO A 459 -18.67 21.80 7.06
N HIS A 460 -17.40 21.46 7.21
CA HIS A 460 -16.92 20.33 8.02
C HIS A 460 -16.61 20.80 9.44
N GLU A 461 -16.59 19.87 10.39
CA GLU A 461 -16.29 20.15 11.79
C GLU A 461 -14.84 20.59 12.00
N ASN A 462 -13.89 19.91 11.36
CA ASN A 462 -12.46 20.18 11.47
C ASN A 462 -11.69 19.67 10.23
N ALA A 463 -10.35 19.84 10.24
CA ALA A 463 -9.49 19.44 9.12
C ALA A 463 -9.50 17.92 8.85
N LYS A 464 -9.62 17.08 9.88
CA LYS A 464 -9.70 15.61 9.72
C LYS A 464 -11.05 15.15 9.19
N ASP A 465 -12.14 15.81 9.57
CA ASP A 465 -13.47 15.61 8.96
C ASP A 465 -13.44 15.95 7.46
N GLN A 466 -12.82 17.09 7.10
CA GLN A 466 -12.65 17.45 5.69
C GLN A 466 -11.72 16.48 4.93
N GLU A 467 -10.67 15.97 5.58
CA GLU A 467 -9.80 14.94 5.01
C GLU A 467 -10.59 13.66 4.71
N LEU A 468 -11.39 13.17 5.66
CA LEU A 468 -12.25 12.00 5.45
C LEU A 468 -13.19 12.20 4.27
N TYR A 469 -13.85 13.36 4.18
CA TYR A 469 -14.75 13.70 3.07
C TYR A 469 -14.06 13.65 1.71
N GLU A 470 -12.89 14.28 1.57
CA GLU A 470 -12.14 14.31 0.31
C GLU A 470 -11.58 12.94 -0.06
N VAL A 471 -11.14 12.15 0.93
CA VAL A 471 -10.70 10.77 0.73
C VAL A 471 -11.85 9.89 0.23
N ILE A 472 -13.07 10.04 0.77
CA ILE A 472 -14.24 9.32 0.29
C ILE A 472 -14.59 9.70 -1.15
N LYS A 473 -14.63 11.00 -1.47
CA LYS A 473 -14.86 11.47 -2.85
C LYS A 473 -13.83 10.89 -3.82
N LYS A 474 -12.55 10.90 -3.45
CA LYS A 474 -11.48 10.32 -4.24
C LYS A 474 -11.66 8.80 -4.42
N ASN A 475 -12.02 8.06 -3.38
CA ASN A 475 -12.28 6.63 -3.51
C ASN A 475 -13.50 6.33 -4.41
N LEU A 476 -14.57 7.13 -4.33
CA LEU A 476 -15.75 6.99 -5.20
C LEU A 476 -15.39 7.26 -6.67
N LEU A 477 -14.59 8.29 -6.95
CA LEU A 477 -14.02 8.54 -8.28
C LEU A 477 -13.24 7.32 -8.79
N LEU A 478 -12.35 6.76 -7.96
CA LEU A 478 -11.54 5.61 -8.34
C LEU A 478 -12.36 4.33 -8.50
N LEU A 479 -13.48 4.18 -7.78
CA LEU A 479 -14.43 3.09 -8.01
C LEU A 479 -15.15 3.23 -9.36
N GLU A 480 -15.59 4.44 -9.70
CA GLU A 480 -16.18 4.71 -11.01
C GLU A 480 -15.17 4.39 -12.14
N GLU A 481 -13.92 4.85 -12.01
CA GLU A 481 -12.83 4.51 -12.95
C GLU A 481 -12.55 3.01 -13.02
N MET A 482 -12.51 2.33 -11.87
CA MET A 482 -12.37 0.87 -11.78
C MET A 482 -13.48 0.16 -12.58
N SER A 483 -14.74 0.55 -12.38
CA SER A 483 -15.87 -0.07 -13.09
C SER A 483 -15.78 0.11 -14.62
N HIS A 484 -15.33 1.27 -15.08
CA HIS A 484 -15.13 1.55 -16.50
C HIS A 484 -13.97 0.74 -17.08
N LEU A 485 -12.86 0.61 -16.34
CA LEU A 485 -11.71 -0.19 -16.76
C LEU A 485 -12.03 -1.69 -16.78
N GLU A 486 -12.74 -2.22 -15.77
CA GLU A 486 -13.20 -3.61 -15.78
C GLU A 486 -14.08 -3.88 -17.01
N ARG A 487 -15.02 -2.98 -17.33
CA ARG A 487 -15.83 -3.10 -18.56
C ARG A 487 -14.97 -3.11 -19.83
N LYS A 488 -13.97 -2.22 -19.91
CA LYS A 488 -13.05 -2.19 -21.05
C LYS A 488 -12.23 -3.46 -21.17
N THR A 489 -11.82 -4.07 -20.06
CA THR A 489 -11.05 -5.34 -20.10
C THR A 489 -11.83 -6.51 -20.69
N PHE A 490 -13.18 -6.49 -20.67
CA PHE A 490 -13.97 -7.52 -21.37
C PHE A 490 -13.85 -7.46 -22.89
N SER A 491 -13.35 -6.37 -23.47
CA SER A 491 -13.02 -6.32 -24.91
C SER A 491 -11.70 -7.04 -25.27
N VAL A 492 -10.90 -7.44 -24.27
CA VAL A 492 -9.65 -8.17 -24.51
C VAL A 492 -9.98 -9.61 -24.88
N ASN A 493 -9.53 -10.06 -26.04
CA ASN A 493 -9.83 -11.37 -26.60
C ASN A 493 -9.15 -12.49 -25.82
N GLU A 494 -7.84 -12.38 -25.55
CA GLU A 494 -7.13 -13.43 -24.83
C GLU A 494 -7.51 -13.48 -23.35
N LYS A 495 -8.04 -14.64 -22.94
CA LYS A 495 -8.58 -14.94 -21.61
C LYS A 495 -7.54 -14.73 -20.51
N SER A 496 -6.32 -15.22 -20.69
CA SER A 496 -5.27 -15.10 -19.66
C SER A 496 -4.87 -13.65 -19.44
N ALA A 497 -4.77 -12.85 -20.51
CA ALA A 497 -4.48 -11.42 -20.43
C ALA A 497 -5.65 -10.65 -19.80
N ARG A 498 -6.89 -10.97 -20.19
CA ARG A 498 -8.10 -10.40 -19.59
C ARG A 498 -8.18 -10.65 -18.08
N MET A 499 -7.95 -11.88 -17.64
CA MET A 499 -7.90 -12.23 -16.22
C MET A 499 -6.77 -11.51 -15.50
N ALA A 500 -5.59 -11.38 -16.12
CA ALA A 500 -4.48 -10.62 -15.55
C ALA A 500 -4.89 -9.17 -15.29
N LEU A 501 -5.49 -8.50 -16.27
CA LEU A 501 -5.91 -7.10 -16.15
C LEU A 501 -6.99 -6.92 -15.07
N LEU A 502 -8.00 -7.80 -15.02
CA LEU A 502 -9.02 -7.79 -13.96
C LEU A 502 -8.39 -7.95 -12.57
N ASN A 503 -7.50 -8.93 -12.40
CA ASN A 503 -6.83 -9.18 -11.13
C ASN A 503 -5.93 -7.99 -10.72
N ILE A 504 -5.27 -7.33 -11.69
CA ILE A 504 -4.49 -6.11 -11.44
C ILE A 504 -5.41 -4.99 -10.94
N ILE A 505 -6.51 -4.71 -11.66
CA ILE A 505 -7.50 -3.68 -11.30
C ILE A 505 -8.04 -3.91 -9.88
N ARG A 506 -8.25 -5.17 -9.50
CA ARG A 506 -8.74 -5.60 -8.17
C ARG A 506 -7.70 -5.53 -7.06
N GLY A 507 -6.43 -5.26 -7.40
CA GLY A 507 -5.35 -5.22 -6.42
C GLY A 507 -4.84 -6.59 -5.98
N GLU A 508 -5.15 -7.67 -6.69
CA GLU A 508 -4.68 -9.02 -6.31
C GLU A 508 -3.15 -9.15 -6.40
N GLU A 509 -2.56 -10.06 -5.63
CA GLU A 509 -1.11 -10.31 -5.65
C GLU A 509 -0.71 -11.64 -6.29
N ASN A 510 -1.63 -12.62 -6.33
CA ASN A 510 -1.29 -13.98 -6.76
C ASN A 510 -1.49 -14.18 -8.26
N PHE A 511 -0.40 -13.99 -9.03
CA PHE A 511 -0.39 -14.19 -10.48
C PHE A 511 0.29 -15.49 -10.92
N GLY A 512 0.74 -16.35 -10.01
CA GLY A 512 1.59 -17.50 -10.38
C GLY A 512 0.99 -18.40 -11.47
N LYS A 513 -0.32 -18.68 -11.39
CA LYS A 513 -1.04 -19.43 -12.43
C LYS A 513 -1.19 -18.61 -13.73
N ILE A 514 -1.59 -17.34 -13.63
CA ILE A 514 -1.86 -16.47 -14.78
C ILE A 514 -0.59 -16.20 -15.58
N SER A 515 0.53 -15.86 -14.93
CA SER A 515 1.83 -15.68 -15.60
C SER A 515 2.32 -16.99 -16.23
N GLY A 516 2.03 -18.14 -15.61
CA GLY A 516 2.26 -19.46 -16.20
C GLY A 516 1.44 -19.69 -17.48
N ASP A 517 0.15 -19.35 -17.46
CA ASP A 517 -0.75 -19.47 -18.61
C ASP A 517 -0.34 -18.51 -19.76
N LEU A 518 0.04 -17.27 -19.44
CA LEU A 518 0.59 -16.29 -20.40
C LEU A 518 1.87 -16.81 -21.06
N SER A 519 2.82 -17.31 -20.25
CA SER A 519 4.10 -17.85 -20.74
C SER A 519 3.91 -19.10 -21.60
N SER A 520 2.96 -19.97 -21.23
CA SER A 520 2.58 -21.16 -22.00
C SER A 520 2.02 -20.77 -23.37
N ARG A 521 1.09 -19.81 -23.42
CA ARG A 521 0.52 -19.33 -24.68
C ARG A 521 1.57 -18.67 -25.57
N GLN A 522 2.45 -17.86 -25.00
CA GLN A 522 3.57 -17.24 -25.71
C GLN A 522 4.49 -18.31 -26.33
N SER A 523 4.79 -19.37 -25.58
CA SER A 523 5.63 -20.48 -26.06
C SER A 523 4.94 -21.28 -27.17
N GLY A 524 3.63 -21.54 -27.05
CA GLY A 524 2.82 -22.17 -28.09
C GLY A 524 2.85 -21.38 -29.40
N LEU A 525 2.63 -20.06 -29.33
CA LEU A 525 2.69 -19.17 -30.50
C LEU A 525 4.09 -19.15 -31.15
N LYS A 526 5.17 -19.20 -30.37
CA LYS A 526 6.54 -19.29 -30.92
C LYS A 526 6.76 -20.59 -31.69
N VAL A 527 6.19 -21.70 -31.22
CA VAL A 527 6.23 -22.98 -31.95
C VAL A 527 5.41 -22.88 -33.24
N GLU A 528 4.20 -22.33 -33.19
CA GLU A 528 3.35 -22.12 -34.38
C GLU A 528 4.04 -21.23 -35.44
N ILE A 529 4.74 -20.16 -35.02
CA ILE A 529 5.55 -19.32 -35.93
C ILE A 529 6.68 -20.13 -36.57
N SER A 530 7.40 -20.95 -35.79
CA SER A 530 8.49 -21.78 -36.30
C SER A 530 8.00 -22.83 -37.29
N GLU A 531 6.81 -23.40 -37.08
CA GLU A 531 6.18 -24.32 -38.04
C GLU A 531 5.74 -23.60 -39.31
N ALA A 532 5.17 -22.40 -39.20
CA ALA A 532 4.83 -21.56 -40.34
C ALA A 532 6.08 -21.17 -41.14
N ASP A 533 7.20 -20.87 -40.48
CA ASP A 533 8.49 -20.57 -41.12
C ASP A 533 8.99 -21.78 -41.93
N ALA A 534 8.89 -22.99 -41.37
CA ALA A 534 9.25 -24.21 -42.08
C ALA A 534 8.36 -24.42 -43.32
N LYS A 535 7.05 -24.17 -43.20
CA LYS A 535 6.11 -24.24 -44.34
C LYS A 535 6.42 -23.20 -45.42
N VAL A 536 6.68 -21.95 -45.04
CA VAL A 536 7.08 -20.88 -45.99
C VAL A 536 8.36 -21.26 -46.72
N ARG A 537 9.38 -21.76 -46.01
CA ARG A 537 10.64 -22.22 -46.64
C ARG A 537 10.38 -23.34 -47.64
N LYS A 538 9.57 -24.34 -47.28
CA LYS A 538 9.20 -25.44 -48.17
C LYS A 538 8.47 -24.93 -49.42
N LYS A 539 7.46 -24.08 -49.24
CA LYS A 539 6.67 -23.49 -50.33
C LYS A 539 7.49 -22.60 -51.27
N ARG A 540 8.46 -21.85 -50.73
CA ARG A 540 9.43 -21.10 -51.54
C ARG A 540 10.31 -22.02 -52.38
N SER A 541 10.73 -23.17 -51.82
CA SER A 541 11.48 -24.17 -52.58
C SER A 541 10.64 -24.76 -53.72
N GLU A 542 9.38 -25.12 -53.47
CA GLU A 542 8.43 -25.60 -54.49
C GLU A 542 8.23 -24.55 -55.60
N LEU A 543 8.14 -23.27 -55.24
CA LEU A 543 8.01 -22.17 -56.21
C LEU A 543 9.25 -22.03 -57.12
N GLU A 544 10.45 -22.16 -56.56
CA GLU A 544 11.70 -22.10 -57.34
C GLU A 544 11.88 -23.33 -58.25
N GLU A 545 11.39 -24.50 -57.83
CA GLU A 545 11.37 -25.70 -58.67
C GLU A 545 10.44 -25.53 -59.87
N ILE A 546 9.22 -25.04 -59.66
CA ILE A 546 8.26 -24.75 -60.73
C ILE A 546 8.80 -23.72 -61.73
N LYS A 547 9.48 -22.66 -61.26
CA LYS A 547 10.10 -21.67 -62.15
C LYS A 547 11.22 -22.29 -63.00
N ARG A 548 11.98 -23.22 -62.44
CA ARG A 548 13.03 -23.93 -63.18
C ARG A 548 12.44 -24.84 -64.26
N GLU A 549 11.42 -25.63 -63.91
CA GLU A 549 10.70 -26.48 -64.86
C GLU A 549 10.08 -25.68 -66.02
N GLU A 550 9.45 -24.53 -65.71
CA GLU A 550 8.90 -23.61 -66.73
C GLU A 550 10.00 -23.09 -67.66
N SER A 551 11.16 -22.67 -67.11
CA SER A 551 12.29 -22.19 -67.90
C SER A 551 12.87 -23.28 -68.81
N ASP A 552 13.11 -24.47 -68.26
CA ASP A 552 13.67 -25.60 -69.01
C ASP A 552 12.73 -26.02 -70.17
N MET A 553 11.41 -25.98 -69.93
CA MET A 553 10.39 -26.28 -70.93
C MET A 553 10.33 -25.21 -72.04
N LEU A 554 10.45 -23.92 -71.69
CA LEU A 554 10.49 -22.84 -72.67
C LEU A 554 11.74 -22.91 -73.56
N ASP A 555 12.89 -23.26 -72.99
CA ASP A 555 14.13 -23.47 -73.75
C ASP A 555 13.99 -24.67 -74.70
N LEU A 556 13.36 -25.76 -74.25
CA LEU A 556 13.05 -26.92 -75.09
C LEU A 556 12.12 -26.54 -76.26
N ILE A 557 11.00 -25.86 -75.99
CA ILE A 557 10.06 -25.36 -77.03
C ILE A 557 10.81 -24.51 -78.06
N LYS A 558 11.65 -23.58 -77.61
CA LYS A 558 12.41 -22.71 -78.50
C LYS A 558 13.37 -23.51 -79.40
N SER A 559 14.05 -24.50 -78.85
CA SER A 559 15.00 -25.34 -79.61
C SER A 559 14.30 -26.18 -80.69
N GLU A 560 13.20 -26.84 -80.34
CA GLU A 560 12.44 -27.72 -81.25
C GLU A 560 11.72 -26.94 -82.35
N VAL A 561 11.14 -25.78 -82.02
CA VAL A 561 10.47 -24.94 -83.03
C VAL A 561 11.48 -24.32 -84.00
N ASN A 562 12.69 -23.99 -83.54
CA ASN A 562 13.76 -23.51 -84.45
C ASN A 562 14.21 -24.60 -85.43
N ALA A 563 14.19 -25.87 -85.03
CA ALA A 563 14.54 -26.99 -85.92
C ALA A 563 13.56 -27.14 -87.10
N LEU A 564 12.35 -26.57 -87.01
CA LEU A 564 11.37 -26.55 -88.09
C LEU A 564 11.66 -25.52 -89.19
N ALA A 565 12.69 -24.69 -89.06
CA ALA A 565 12.92 -23.60 -90.01
C ALA A 565 13.02 -24.06 -91.46
N LYS A 566 13.78 -25.13 -91.71
CA LYS A 566 13.99 -25.69 -93.05
C LYS A 566 12.74 -26.44 -93.57
N PRO A 567 12.08 -27.33 -92.81
CA PRO A 567 10.80 -27.91 -93.21
C PRO A 567 9.69 -26.89 -93.53
N VAL A 568 9.59 -25.79 -92.77
CA VAL A 568 8.63 -24.71 -93.02
C VAL A 568 9.00 -23.93 -94.29
N GLU A 569 10.28 -23.68 -94.53
CA GLU A 569 10.77 -23.07 -95.77
C GLU A 569 10.41 -23.93 -97.00
N ASP A 570 10.60 -25.25 -96.92
CA ASP A 570 10.21 -26.19 -97.97
C ASP A 570 8.69 -26.16 -98.26
N TYR A 571 7.87 -26.02 -97.21
CA TYR A 571 6.41 -25.84 -97.33
C TYR A 571 6.02 -24.53 -98.03
N VAL A 572 6.66 -23.42 -97.68
CA VAL A 572 6.41 -22.10 -98.31
C VAL A 572 6.85 -22.10 -99.78
N LEU A 573 8.01 -22.69 -100.10
CA LEU A 573 8.53 -22.78 -101.47
C LEU A 573 7.63 -23.60 -102.40
N LEU A 574 7.09 -24.72 -101.91
CA LEU A 574 6.22 -25.59 -102.70
C LEU A 574 4.84 -24.95 -102.97
N GLY A 575 4.31 -24.15 -102.04
CA GLY A 575 2.96 -23.58 -102.14
C GLY A 575 2.85 -22.35 -103.04
N HIS A 576 3.97 -21.64 -103.26
CA HIS A 576 3.97 -20.36 -103.98
C HIS A 576 4.88 -20.33 -105.22
N GLY A 577 5.63 -21.40 -105.52
CA GLY A 577 6.65 -21.37 -106.57
C GLY A 577 7.72 -20.31 -106.28
N THR A 578 8.81 -20.29 -107.04
CA THR A 578 9.87 -19.28 -106.87
C THR A 578 9.31 -17.88 -107.19
N ALA A 579 8.83 -17.18 -106.17
CA ALA A 579 8.21 -15.88 -106.26
C ALA A 579 9.26 -14.77 -106.44
N GLU A 580 9.79 -14.64 -107.66
CA GLU A 580 10.31 -13.37 -108.16
C GLU A 580 9.78 -13.10 -109.58
N GLY A 581 8.69 -12.33 -109.66
CA GLY A 581 8.60 -11.27 -110.67
C GLY A 581 7.99 -11.55 -112.05
N THR A 582 7.49 -12.73 -112.41
CA THR A 582 6.79 -12.90 -113.71
C THR A 582 5.50 -13.70 -113.56
N GLY A 583 4.35 -13.06 -113.81
CA GLY A 583 3.02 -13.66 -113.76
C GLY A 583 2.87 -14.83 -114.73
N ARG A 584 3.22 -16.03 -114.25
CA ARG A 584 2.93 -17.30 -114.91
C ARG A 584 1.59 -17.79 -114.40
N ASP A 585 0.73 -18.17 -115.35
CA ASP A 585 -0.60 -18.73 -115.10
C ASP A 585 -0.52 -20.01 -114.26
N SER A 586 -1.60 -20.34 -113.54
CA SER A 586 -1.62 -21.51 -112.63
C SER A 586 -1.39 -22.82 -113.40
N VAL A 587 -0.97 -23.89 -112.71
CA VAL A 587 -0.80 -25.21 -113.34
C VAL A 587 -2.08 -25.67 -114.06
N GLU A 588 -3.26 -25.28 -113.55
CA GLU A 588 -4.57 -25.56 -114.16
C GLU A 588 -4.81 -24.78 -115.47
N ASP A 589 -4.27 -23.55 -115.57
CA ASP A 589 -4.42 -22.71 -116.76
C ASP A 589 -3.48 -23.17 -117.91
N LEU A 590 -2.23 -23.51 -117.57
CA LEU A 590 -1.24 -24.02 -118.52
C LEU A 590 -1.67 -25.37 -119.13
N GLU A 591 -2.31 -26.21 -118.31
CA GLU A 591 -2.81 -27.52 -118.72
C GLU A 591 -3.91 -27.41 -119.79
N ARG A 592 -4.79 -26.41 -119.66
CA ARG A 592 -5.89 -26.15 -120.61
C ARG A 592 -5.39 -25.70 -121.98
N ALA A 593 -4.38 -24.84 -122.03
CA ALA A 593 -3.85 -24.28 -123.26
C ALA A 593 -3.29 -25.36 -124.22
N PHE A 594 -2.56 -26.34 -123.69
CA PHE A 594 -2.00 -27.45 -124.45
C PHE A 594 -3.10 -28.31 -125.13
N LEU A 595 -4.17 -28.64 -124.40
CA LEU A 595 -5.25 -29.52 -124.87
C LEU A 595 -6.01 -28.93 -126.07
N GLU A 596 -6.23 -27.62 -126.08
CA GLU A 596 -6.90 -26.93 -127.19
C GLU A 596 -6.08 -27.02 -128.49
N LYS A 597 -4.78 -26.76 -128.43
CA LYS A 597 -3.91 -26.75 -129.62
C LYS A 597 -3.68 -28.15 -130.20
N PHE A 598 -3.54 -29.17 -129.35
CA PHE A 598 -3.41 -30.56 -129.80
C PHE A 598 -4.66 -31.04 -130.55
N SER A 599 -5.85 -30.61 -130.11
CA SER A 599 -7.12 -30.92 -130.78
C SER A 599 -7.22 -30.26 -132.16
N ALA A 600 -6.75 -29.02 -132.30
CA ALA A 600 -6.71 -28.31 -133.58
C ALA A 600 -5.80 -29.00 -134.61
N LEU A 601 -4.66 -29.53 -134.18
CA LEU A 601 -3.74 -30.30 -135.04
C LEU A 601 -4.44 -31.51 -135.67
N LEU A 602 -5.15 -32.31 -134.88
CA LEU A 602 -5.89 -33.48 -135.36
C LEU A 602 -6.95 -33.12 -136.41
N PHE A 603 -7.64 -32.00 -136.23
CA PHE A 603 -8.64 -31.51 -137.17
C PHE A 603 -8.03 -31.19 -138.54
N VAL A 604 -6.93 -30.44 -138.56
CA VAL A 604 -6.22 -30.07 -139.80
C VAL A 604 -5.73 -31.30 -140.57
N LEU A 605 -5.21 -32.31 -139.86
CA LEU A 605 -4.72 -33.56 -140.45
C LEU A 605 -5.83 -34.36 -141.15
N LYS A 606 -7.01 -34.48 -140.52
CA LYS A 606 -8.17 -35.15 -141.13
C LYS A 606 -8.68 -34.42 -142.38
N GLU A 607 -8.73 -33.09 -142.35
CA GLU A 607 -9.17 -32.28 -143.49
C GLU A 607 -8.24 -32.48 -144.71
N LYS A 608 -6.93 -32.52 -144.47
CA LYS A 608 -5.94 -32.82 -145.51
C LYS A 608 -6.09 -34.24 -146.04
N LEU A 609 -6.32 -35.23 -145.17
CA LEU A 609 -6.52 -36.63 -145.58
C LEU A 609 -7.69 -36.79 -146.56
N ASN A 610 -8.81 -36.10 -146.31
CA ASN A 610 -10.00 -36.16 -147.17
C ASN A 610 -9.73 -35.68 -148.62
N LYS A 611 -8.78 -34.76 -148.82
CA LYS A 611 -8.40 -34.27 -150.16
C LYS A 611 -7.77 -35.36 -151.06
N SER A 612 -7.27 -36.47 -150.49
CA SER A 612 -6.77 -37.63 -151.25
C SER A 612 -7.86 -38.38 -152.05
N GLY A 613 -9.14 -38.09 -151.79
CA GLY A 613 -10.28 -38.68 -152.47
C GLY A 613 -10.45 -38.26 -153.94
N SER A 614 -9.97 -37.08 -154.34
CA SER A 614 -10.28 -36.49 -155.66
C SER A 614 -9.54 -37.14 -156.84
N LYS A 615 -10.16 -37.12 -158.04
CA LYS A 615 -9.54 -37.61 -159.30
C LYS A 615 -8.23 -36.87 -159.70
N LYS A 616 -7.92 -35.73 -159.08
CA LYS A 616 -6.71 -34.91 -159.37
C LYS A 616 -5.67 -34.95 -158.23
N ALA A 617 -5.81 -35.83 -157.24
CA ALA A 617 -4.90 -35.84 -156.09
C ALA A 617 -3.44 -36.09 -156.51
N LYS A 618 -2.51 -35.25 -156.01
CA LYS A 618 -1.07 -35.31 -156.35
C LYS A 618 -0.24 -35.73 -155.13
N PRO A 619 0.90 -36.40 -155.34
CA PRO A 619 1.86 -36.69 -154.27
C PRO A 619 2.37 -35.40 -153.58
N ILE A 620 2.49 -35.41 -152.25
CA ILE A 620 3.05 -34.32 -151.44
C ILE A 620 4.33 -34.81 -150.77
N LYS A 621 5.39 -33.97 -150.74
CA LYS A 621 6.62 -34.28 -149.99
C LYS A 621 6.39 -34.17 -148.48
N ARG A 622 6.99 -35.06 -147.70
CA ARG A 622 6.85 -35.14 -146.23
C ARG A 622 7.13 -33.81 -145.53
N ASP A 623 8.19 -33.12 -145.94
CA ASP A 623 8.64 -31.89 -145.30
C ASP A 623 7.60 -30.77 -145.48
N VAL A 624 6.95 -30.72 -146.65
CA VAL A 624 5.86 -29.78 -146.95
C VAL A 624 4.59 -30.12 -146.17
N TRP A 625 4.37 -31.40 -145.84
CA TRP A 625 3.26 -31.81 -144.99
C TRP A 625 3.47 -31.33 -143.56
N LEU A 626 4.65 -31.62 -142.98
CA LEU A 626 4.97 -31.26 -141.61
C LEU A 626 5.02 -29.75 -141.39
N SER A 627 5.58 -28.99 -142.34
CA SER A 627 5.64 -27.52 -142.25
C SER A 627 4.27 -26.84 -142.33
N SER A 628 3.23 -27.57 -142.71
CA SER A 628 1.87 -27.05 -142.83
C SER A 628 0.99 -27.33 -141.60
N LEU A 629 1.60 -27.79 -140.50
CA LEU A 629 0.94 -28.17 -139.25
C LEU A 629 1.46 -27.32 -138.07
N PRO A 630 0.64 -27.04 -137.05
CA PRO A 630 1.00 -26.20 -135.91
C PRO A 630 1.83 -26.95 -134.84
N LEU A 631 2.88 -27.68 -135.25
CA LEU A 631 3.68 -28.48 -134.31
C LEU A 631 4.57 -27.64 -133.38
N GLY A 632 5.01 -26.46 -133.83
CA GLY A 632 5.83 -25.54 -133.02
C GLY A 632 5.08 -24.96 -131.82
N ASP A 633 3.82 -24.59 -131.99
CA ASP A 633 3.02 -23.97 -130.92
C ASP A 633 2.68 -24.96 -129.80
N ILE A 634 2.46 -26.24 -130.15
CA ILE A 634 2.21 -27.32 -129.18
C ILE A 634 3.48 -27.58 -128.35
N GLN A 635 4.67 -27.43 -128.94
CA GLN A 635 5.92 -27.62 -128.24
C GLN A 635 6.18 -26.53 -127.18
N GLY A 636 5.79 -25.28 -127.46
CA GLY A 636 5.90 -24.19 -126.49
C GLY A 636 5.01 -24.38 -125.25
N ASP A 637 3.80 -24.94 -125.40
CA ASP A 637 2.92 -25.20 -124.26
C ASP A 637 3.45 -26.32 -123.37
N ILE A 638 4.07 -27.35 -123.96
CA ILE A 638 4.72 -28.43 -123.22
C ILE A 638 5.85 -27.86 -122.34
N GLU A 639 6.71 -27.00 -122.89
CA GLU A 639 7.85 -26.42 -122.14
C GLU A 639 7.39 -25.54 -120.97
N ASN A 640 6.26 -24.84 -121.10
CA ASN A 640 5.67 -24.07 -120.00
C ASN A 640 5.15 -24.96 -118.88
N LEU A 641 4.53 -26.09 -119.22
CA LEU A 641 4.06 -27.10 -118.25
C LEU A 641 5.23 -27.76 -117.50
N GLU A 642 6.31 -28.09 -118.21
CA GLU A 642 7.54 -28.63 -117.62
C GLU A 642 8.17 -27.61 -116.66
N GLY A 643 8.19 -26.32 -117.03
CA GLY A 643 8.72 -25.25 -116.19
C GLY A 643 7.92 -24.98 -114.90
N ALA A 644 6.59 -25.13 -114.93
CA ALA A 644 5.73 -24.88 -113.77
C ALA A 644 5.67 -26.06 -112.79
N THR A 645 5.85 -27.29 -113.27
CA THR A 645 5.72 -28.51 -112.46
C THR A 645 7.04 -29.25 -112.23
N SER A 646 8.11 -28.85 -112.92
CA SER A 646 9.40 -29.56 -112.97
C SER A 646 9.31 -31.03 -113.41
N ALA A 647 8.25 -31.40 -114.13
CA ALA A 647 8.04 -32.74 -114.68
C ALA A 647 8.40 -32.79 -116.17
N ASP A 648 8.76 -33.98 -116.68
CA ASP A 648 9.08 -34.22 -118.10
C ASP A 648 7.82 -34.64 -118.90
N PHE A 649 7.50 -33.88 -119.94
CA PHE A 649 6.34 -34.06 -120.81
C PHE A 649 6.73 -34.30 -122.28
N SER A 650 7.97 -34.70 -122.53
CA SER A 650 8.51 -35.01 -123.87
C SER A 650 7.69 -36.05 -124.65
N TYR A 651 6.98 -36.94 -123.94
CA TYR A 651 6.07 -37.92 -124.57
C TYR A 651 4.91 -37.26 -125.33
N LEU A 652 4.44 -36.08 -124.92
CA LEU A 652 3.37 -35.35 -125.61
C LEU A 652 3.86 -34.78 -126.94
N ARG A 653 5.15 -34.43 -127.01
CA ARG A 653 5.81 -33.97 -128.24
C ARG A 653 5.93 -35.10 -129.26
N ASP A 654 6.40 -36.27 -128.81
CA ASP A 654 6.50 -37.48 -129.65
C ASP A 654 5.12 -37.94 -130.16
N LEU A 655 4.08 -37.77 -129.34
CA LEU A 655 2.70 -38.06 -129.72
C LEU A 655 2.22 -37.17 -130.89
N ALA A 656 2.41 -35.85 -130.79
CA ALA A 656 1.97 -34.89 -131.81
C ALA A 656 2.64 -35.14 -133.18
N GLU A 657 3.95 -35.42 -133.16
CA GLU A 657 4.71 -35.70 -134.37
C GLU A 657 4.31 -37.04 -135.02
N SER A 658 4.20 -38.11 -134.20
CA SER A 658 3.83 -39.44 -134.68
C SER A 658 2.43 -39.45 -135.31
N VAL A 659 1.47 -38.75 -134.70
CA VAL A 659 0.12 -38.55 -135.26
C VAL A 659 0.19 -37.84 -136.62
N SER A 660 0.98 -36.78 -136.73
CA SER A 660 1.11 -36.00 -137.97
C SER A 660 1.64 -36.83 -139.14
N LEU A 661 2.59 -37.72 -138.86
CA LEU A 661 3.20 -38.62 -139.85
C LEU A 661 2.30 -39.80 -140.21
N TYR A 662 1.53 -40.33 -139.27
CA TYR A 662 0.53 -41.35 -139.54
C TYR A 662 -0.45 -40.89 -140.62
N PHE A 663 -1.00 -39.67 -140.47
CA PHE A 663 -1.94 -39.11 -141.45
C PHE A 663 -1.28 -38.77 -142.80
N TYR A 664 -0.01 -38.34 -142.81
CA TYR A 664 0.76 -38.14 -144.04
C TYR A 664 0.87 -39.43 -144.87
N ASN A 665 1.25 -40.52 -144.20
CA ASN A 665 1.45 -41.81 -144.86
C ASN A 665 0.12 -42.38 -145.38
N ASP A 666 -0.99 -42.20 -144.63
CA ASP A 666 -2.32 -42.60 -145.13
C ASP A 666 -2.74 -41.78 -146.36
N TYR A 667 -2.43 -40.48 -146.40
CA TYR A 667 -2.68 -39.64 -147.56
C TYR A 667 -1.90 -40.14 -148.79
N MET A 668 -0.59 -40.37 -148.64
CA MET A 668 0.27 -40.82 -149.73
C MET A 668 -0.09 -42.22 -150.22
N LEU A 669 -0.47 -43.12 -149.31
CA LEU A 669 -0.97 -44.45 -149.64
C LEU A 669 -2.23 -44.39 -150.52
N ARG A 670 -3.19 -43.51 -150.18
CA ARG A 670 -4.43 -43.32 -150.95
C ARG A 670 -4.15 -42.73 -152.34
N VAL A 671 -3.17 -41.84 -152.46
CA VAL A 671 -2.73 -41.28 -153.75
C VAL A 671 -2.03 -42.35 -154.61
N ALA A 672 -1.09 -43.12 -154.03
CA ALA A 672 -0.33 -44.15 -154.74
C ALA A 672 -1.22 -45.25 -155.35
N LYS A 673 -2.27 -45.69 -154.62
CA LYS A 673 -3.21 -46.72 -155.10
C LYS A 673 -4.02 -46.33 -156.35
N LYS A 674 -4.10 -45.04 -156.68
CA LYS A 674 -4.93 -44.54 -157.79
C LYS A 674 -4.17 -44.37 -159.12
N GLN A 675 -2.87 -44.62 -159.19
CA GLN A 675 -2.08 -44.47 -160.42
C GLN A 675 -2.27 -45.66 -161.38
N GLY A 676 -2.42 -45.38 -162.69
CA GLY A 676 -2.75 -46.36 -163.73
C GLY A 676 -1.58 -46.77 -164.62
N PHE A 677 -1.80 -47.71 -165.56
CA PHE A 677 -0.75 -48.31 -166.41
C PHE A 677 0.10 -47.29 -167.19
N ALA A 678 -0.50 -46.18 -167.64
CA ALA A 678 0.20 -45.10 -168.35
C ALA A 678 1.30 -44.42 -167.50
N ASP A 679 1.14 -44.36 -166.17
CA ASP A 679 2.15 -43.76 -165.27
C ASP A 679 3.35 -44.68 -165.03
N GLY A 680 3.19 -45.98 -165.29
CA GLY A 680 4.26 -46.97 -165.18
C GLY A 680 5.38 -46.76 -166.19
N ILE A 681 5.08 -46.21 -167.37
CA ILE A 681 6.07 -45.99 -168.44
C ILE A 681 6.90 -44.72 -168.18
N LEU A 682 6.35 -43.74 -167.44
CA LEU A 682 7.05 -42.50 -167.10
C LEU A 682 7.91 -42.59 -165.83
N GLY A 683 8.06 -43.77 -165.24
CA GLY A 683 8.91 -44.00 -164.05
C GLY A 683 8.43 -43.32 -162.76
N ARG A 684 7.16 -42.90 -162.68
CA ARG A 684 6.60 -42.14 -161.53
C ARG A 684 5.57 -42.93 -160.71
N LYS A 685 5.69 -44.25 -160.65
CA LYS A 685 4.79 -45.10 -159.85
C LYS A 685 5.24 -45.10 -158.39
N LEU A 686 4.43 -44.54 -157.50
CA LEU A 686 4.66 -44.62 -156.06
C LEU A 686 4.46 -46.06 -155.57
N ASN A 687 5.31 -46.52 -154.65
CA ASN A 687 5.15 -47.84 -154.02
C ASN A 687 4.15 -47.74 -152.85
N PRO A 688 2.92 -48.30 -152.96
CA PRO A 688 1.93 -48.23 -151.89
C PRO A 688 2.37 -49.01 -150.63
N GLU A 689 3.20 -50.05 -150.76
CA GLU A 689 3.60 -50.86 -149.60
C GLU A 689 4.48 -50.08 -148.62
N ILE A 690 5.37 -49.21 -149.11
CA ILE A 690 6.22 -48.37 -148.25
C ILE A 690 5.34 -47.47 -147.37
N PHE A 691 4.34 -46.80 -147.95
CA PHE A 691 3.45 -45.91 -147.19
C PHE A 691 2.52 -46.66 -146.24
N ARG A 692 2.12 -47.90 -146.57
CA ARG A 692 1.34 -48.75 -145.64
C ARG A 692 2.20 -49.14 -144.44
N SER A 693 3.41 -49.65 -144.67
CA SER A 693 4.34 -50.04 -143.60
C SER A 693 4.69 -48.87 -142.68
N GLU A 694 4.98 -47.69 -143.26
CA GLU A 694 5.29 -46.48 -142.49
C GLU A 694 4.08 -45.94 -141.73
N LYS A 695 2.86 -46.07 -142.27
CA LYS A 695 1.63 -45.74 -141.56
C LYS A 695 1.45 -46.66 -140.34
N ASP A 696 1.54 -47.97 -140.53
CA ASP A 696 1.33 -48.96 -139.46
C ASP A 696 2.40 -48.79 -138.35
N THR A 697 3.65 -48.48 -138.72
CA THR A 697 4.73 -48.20 -137.76
C THR A 697 4.43 -46.99 -136.88
N LYS A 698 3.84 -45.93 -137.46
CA LYS A 698 3.44 -44.75 -136.69
C LYS A 698 2.20 -45.00 -135.84
N GLU A 699 1.27 -45.83 -136.31
CA GLU A 699 0.12 -46.28 -135.51
C GLU A 699 0.59 -47.00 -134.23
N GLU A 700 1.53 -47.93 -134.38
CA GLU A 700 2.08 -48.71 -133.27
C GLU A 700 2.82 -47.81 -132.26
N ARG A 701 3.57 -46.80 -132.74
CA ARG A 701 4.24 -45.82 -131.87
C ARG A 701 3.23 -45.04 -131.03
N ILE A 702 2.14 -44.58 -131.63
CA ILE A 702 1.08 -43.84 -130.93
C ILE A 702 0.39 -44.75 -129.89
N ARG A 703 0.11 -46.01 -130.24
CA ARG A 703 -0.45 -47.00 -129.29
C ARG A 703 0.48 -47.25 -128.10
N LYS A 704 1.79 -47.32 -128.34
CA LYS A 704 2.79 -47.47 -127.27
C LYS A 704 2.83 -46.27 -126.33
N ILE A 705 2.79 -45.04 -126.86
CA ILE A 705 2.74 -43.82 -126.02
C ILE A 705 1.48 -43.82 -125.15
N SER A 706 0.32 -44.18 -125.72
CA SER A 706 -0.94 -44.28 -124.97
C SER A 706 -0.89 -45.29 -123.80
N GLN A 707 -0.26 -46.45 -124.01
CA GLN A 707 -0.10 -47.48 -122.96
C GLN A 707 0.85 -47.06 -121.83
N MET A 708 1.89 -46.28 -122.12
CA MET A 708 2.84 -45.81 -121.11
C MET A 708 2.26 -44.69 -120.23
N HIS A 709 1.21 -44.02 -120.68
CA HIS A 709 0.56 -42.94 -119.94
C HIS A 709 -0.94 -43.22 -119.76
N PRO A 710 -1.29 -44.29 -119.01
CA PRO A 710 -2.66 -44.72 -118.82
C PRO A 710 -3.47 -43.63 -118.12
N GLY A 711 -4.68 -43.36 -118.63
CA GLY A 711 -5.52 -42.29 -118.11
C GLY A 711 -5.12 -40.88 -118.55
N LYS A 712 -4.07 -40.71 -119.38
CA LYS A 712 -3.68 -39.42 -119.96
C LYS A 712 -3.93 -39.35 -121.47
N ILE A 713 -3.72 -40.43 -122.22
CA ILE A 713 -3.96 -40.52 -123.68
C ILE A 713 -4.88 -41.70 -124.00
N SER A 714 -5.73 -41.60 -125.03
CA SER A 714 -6.61 -42.68 -125.48
C SER A 714 -6.75 -42.74 -127.01
N ILE A 715 -7.02 -43.93 -127.55
CA ILE A 715 -7.15 -44.20 -129.00
C ILE A 715 -8.50 -44.89 -129.28
N ARG A 716 -9.21 -44.51 -130.35
CA ARG A 716 -10.55 -45.03 -130.74
C ARG A 716 -10.63 -45.42 -132.22
N ASP A 717 -11.56 -46.30 -132.61
CA ASP A 717 -11.80 -46.73 -134.01
C ASP A 717 -12.95 -45.94 -134.70
N PRO A 718 -12.86 -45.62 -136.00
CA PRO A 718 -11.67 -45.73 -136.86
C PRO A 718 -10.54 -44.80 -136.37
N PHE A 719 -9.30 -45.28 -136.32
CA PHE A 719 -8.12 -44.68 -135.65
C PHE A 719 -8.15 -43.15 -135.39
N GLU A 720 -8.43 -42.75 -134.14
CA GLU A 720 -8.43 -41.39 -133.59
C GLU A 720 -7.73 -41.33 -132.22
N VAL A 721 -7.04 -40.24 -131.90
CA VAL A 721 -6.22 -40.06 -130.67
C VAL A 721 -6.75 -38.88 -129.83
N PHE A 722 -6.81 -39.02 -128.49
CA PHE A 722 -7.27 -37.97 -127.54
C PHE A 722 -6.37 -37.88 -126.30
N VAL A 723 -6.21 -36.68 -125.72
CA VAL A 723 -5.58 -36.42 -124.42
C VAL A 723 -6.65 -36.01 -123.39
N GLN A 724 -6.55 -36.46 -122.12
CA GLN A 724 -7.56 -36.28 -121.06
C GLN A 724 -7.47 -34.93 -120.33
N ASP A 725 -8.60 -34.41 -119.82
CA ASP A 725 -8.69 -33.18 -119.00
C ASP A 725 -8.14 -33.38 -117.56
N LYS A 726 -7.53 -32.33 -116.99
CA LYS A 726 -7.01 -32.27 -115.59
C LYS A 726 -6.09 -33.43 -115.19
N PHE A 727 -5.19 -33.82 -116.07
CA PHE A 727 -4.17 -34.83 -115.84
C PHE A 727 -3.02 -34.40 -114.89
N LEU A 728 -2.95 -33.15 -114.41
CA LEU A 728 -1.87 -32.63 -113.53
C LEU A 728 -2.34 -32.04 -112.19
N THR A 729 -3.37 -31.19 -112.19
CA THR A 729 -3.71 -30.33 -111.03
C THR A 729 -4.01 -31.10 -109.72
N ARG A 730 -4.65 -32.28 -109.77
CA ARG A 730 -5.03 -33.06 -108.57
C ARG A 730 -3.86 -33.61 -107.77
N GLU A 731 -2.73 -33.86 -108.42
CA GLU A 731 -1.56 -34.47 -107.80
C GLU A 731 -0.79 -33.47 -106.92
N PHE A 732 -0.93 -32.16 -107.20
CA PHE A 732 -0.21 -31.08 -106.53
C PHE A 732 -0.75 -30.73 -105.14
N ASP A 733 -2.08 -30.55 -104.99
CA ASP A 733 -2.71 -30.16 -103.72
C ASP A 733 -2.53 -31.20 -102.60
N THR A 734 -2.58 -32.48 -102.95
CA THR A 734 -2.38 -33.60 -102.01
C THR A 734 -0.98 -33.56 -101.39
N ARG A 735 0.00 -33.04 -102.13
CA ARG A 735 1.41 -32.97 -101.72
C ARG A 735 1.65 -31.86 -100.69
N LEU A 736 0.98 -30.72 -100.81
CA LEU A 736 1.08 -29.60 -99.85
C LEU A 736 0.49 -29.93 -98.47
N GLY A 737 -0.68 -30.58 -98.43
CA GLY A 737 -1.30 -31.01 -97.18
C GLY A 737 -0.43 -32.00 -96.39
N SER A 738 0.19 -32.96 -97.11
CA SER A 738 1.09 -33.95 -96.53
C SER A 738 2.36 -33.30 -95.94
N LEU A 739 2.90 -32.28 -96.61
CA LEU A 739 4.12 -31.60 -96.18
C LEU A 739 3.91 -30.77 -94.90
N ARG A 740 2.76 -30.11 -94.76
CA ARG A 740 2.38 -29.39 -93.53
C ARG A 740 2.29 -30.31 -92.32
N GLU A 741 1.60 -31.44 -92.47
CA GLU A 741 1.46 -32.42 -91.39
C GLU A 741 2.79 -33.06 -91.01
N ALA A 742 3.65 -33.36 -91.99
CA ALA A 742 5.00 -33.84 -91.75
C ALA A 742 5.86 -32.81 -91.01
N THR A 743 5.69 -31.52 -91.31
CA THR A 743 6.46 -30.43 -90.71
C THR A 743 6.20 -30.28 -89.21
N ILE A 744 4.95 -30.39 -88.76
CA ILE A 744 4.62 -30.31 -87.33
C ILE A 744 4.72 -31.65 -86.60
N GLY A 745 4.88 -32.77 -87.34
CA GLY A 745 4.96 -34.12 -86.80
C GLY A 745 5.99 -34.29 -85.67
N PRO A 746 7.22 -33.75 -85.79
CA PRO A 746 8.20 -33.78 -84.70
C PRO A 746 7.71 -33.09 -83.42
N LEU A 747 7.06 -31.92 -83.53
CA LEU A 747 6.50 -31.23 -82.36
C LEU A 747 5.34 -32.00 -81.73
N VAL A 748 4.44 -32.56 -82.55
CA VAL A 748 3.31 -33.37 -82.08
C VAL A 748 3.82 -34.57 -81.28
N SER A 749 4.89 -35.22 -81.73
CA SER A 749 5.48 -36.35 -81.01
C SER A 749 6.26 -35.93 -79.76
N GLN A 750 7.11 -34.91 -79.87
CA GLN A 750 8.00 -34.48 -78.78
C GLN A 750 7.21 -33.92 -77.59
N PHE A 751 6.11 -33.22 -77.86
CA PHE A 751 5.25 -32.63 -76.82
C PHE A 751 3.96 -33.44 -76.56
N ASN A 752 3.81 -34.58 -77.23
CA ASN A 752 2.66 -35.49 -77.16
C ASN A 752 1.32 -34.76 -77.27
N LEU A 753 1.14 -34.02 -78.37
CA LEU A 753 0.01 -33.12 -78.55
C LEU A 753 -1.26 -33.87 -78.95
N GLU A 754 -2.38 -33.53 -78.32
CA GLU A 754 -3.69 -34.08 -78.63
C GLU A 754 -4.24 -33.55 -79.97
N SER A 755 -5.35 -34.14 -80.44
CA SER A 755 -5.85 -33.88 -81.81
C SER A 755 -6.29 -32.43 -82.03
N ASP A 756 -6.88 -31.82 -81.01
CA ASP A 756 -7.27 -30.42 -80.93
C ASP A 756 -6.08 -29.46 -80.78
N GLU A 757 -5.08 -29.83 -79.97
CA GLU A 757 -3.80 -29.10 -79.85
C GLU A 757 -3.02 -29.11 -81.17
N LYS A 758 -2.98 -30.26 -81.86
CA LYS A 758 -2.45 -30.39 -83.23
C LYS A 758 -3.19 -29.47 -84.19
N ALA A 759 -4.52 -29.42 -84.13
CA ALA A 759 -5.31 -28.54 -84.99
C ALA A 759 -5.01 -27.06 -84.73
N MET A 760 -4.78 -26.67 -83.47
CA MET A 760 -4.36 -25.32 -83.13
C MET A 760 -3.00 -24.94 -83.73
N LEU A 761 -2.03 -25.86 -83.76
CA LEU A 761 -0.73 -25.65 -84.40
C LEU A 761 -0.81 -25.58 -85.92
N ILE A 762 -1.70 -26.36 -86.54
CA ILE A 762 -1.94 -26.31 -87.99
C ILE A 762 -2.43 -24.91 -88.40
N ASN A 763 -3.24 -24.25 -87.58
CA ASN A 763 -3.74 -22.91 -87.88
C ASN A 763 -2.64 -21.84 -87.91
N SER A 764 -1.49 -22.10 -87.28
CA SER A 764 -0.31 -21.22 -87.32
C SER A 764 0.41 -21.22 -88.68
N PHE A 765 0.05 -22.10 -89.63
CA PHE A 765 0.62 -22.17 -91.00
C PHE A 765 -0.08 -21.26 -92.02
N SER A 766 -0.78 -20.22 -91.55
CA SER A 766 -1.48 -19.23 -92.38
C SER A 766 -0.60 -18.04 -92.83
N GLY A 767 0.66 -17.99 -92.38
CA GLY A 767 1.63 -16.95 -92.76
C GLY A 767 2.15 -17.09 -94.20
N ARG A 768 2.58 -15.97 -94.80
CA ARG A 768 3.15 -15.93 -96.17
C ARG A 768 4.66 -16.17 -96.20
N ASP A 769 5.32 -16.19 -95.05
CA ASP A 769 6.76 -16.33 -94.91
C ASP A 769 7.15 -17.21 -93.71
N THR A 770 8.37 -17.74 -93.73
CA THR A 770 8.92 -18.67 -92.74
C THR A 770 8.95 -18.10 -91.33
N ALA A 771 9.30 -16.83 -91.14
CA ALA A 771 9.49 -16.24 -89.81
C ALA A 771 8.16 -16.05 -89.07
N SER A 772 7.12 -15.65 -89.81
CA SER A 772 5.76 -15.51 -89.29
C SER A 772 5.20 -16.85 -88.80
N ILE A 773 5.40 -17.93 -89.58
CA ILE A 773 4.93 -19.28 -89.21
C ILE A 773 5.68 -19.82 -87.98
N ILE A 774 7.01 -19.71 -87.93
CA ILE A 774 7.81 -20.17 -86.78
C ILE A 774 7.41 -19.45 -85.49
N THR A 775 7.19 -18.14 -85.55
CA THR A 775 6.79 -17.34 -84.38
C THR A 775 5.41 -17.75 -83.90
N GLY A 776 4.44 -17.85 -84.82
CA GLY A 776 3.09 -18.30 -84.48
C GLY A 776 3.03 -19.74 -83.97
N VAL A 777 3.92 -20.63 -84.44
CA VAL A 777 4.05 -21.99 -83.90
C VAL A 777 4.65 -21.97 -82.48
N ARG A 778 5.67 -21.15 -82.22
CA ARG A 778 6.30 -21.03 -80.89
C ARG A 778 5.36 -20.49 -79.84
N GLU A 779 4.70 -19.37 -80.13
CA GLU A 779 3.75 -18.73 -79.21
C GLU A 779 2.60 -19.70 -78.90
N ARG A 780 2.04 -20.33 -79.93
CA ARG A 780 0.92 -21.25 -79.74
C ARG A 780 1.32 -22.50 -78.96
N LEU A 781 2.49 -23.07 -79.22
CA LEU A 781 3.01 -24.21 -78.45
C LEU A 781 3.31 -23.82 -77.00
N THR A 782 3.83 -22.62 -76.76
CA THR A 782 4.07 -22.08 -75.41
C THR A 782 2.76 -21.94 -74.64
N ASP A 783 1.71 -21.40 -75.27
CA ASP A 783 0.39 -21.25 -74.65
C ASP A 783 -0.23 -22.62 -74.31
N ILE A 784 -0.17 -23.58 -75.24
CA ILE A 784 -0.68 -24.94 -75.03
C ILE A 784 0.00 -25.59 -73.81
N ILE A 785 1.34 -25.55 -73.76
CA ILE A 785 2.09 -26.15 -72.66
C ILE A 785 1.86 -25.41 -71.34
N ASN A 786 1.80 -24.08 -71.35
CA ASN A 786 1.51 -23.29 -70.14
C ASN A 786 0.11 -23.57 -69.56
N ILE A 787 -0.88 -23.76 -70.43
CA ILE A 787 -2.25 -24.13 -70.02
C ILE A 787 -2.27 -25.55 -69.47
N ARG A 788 -1.65 -26.51 -70.17
CA ARG A 788 -1.62 -27.92 -69.79
C ARG A 788 -0.90 -28.17 -68.47
N GLU A 789 0.29 -27.61 -68.32
CA GLU A 789 1.11 -27.79 -67.12
C GLU A 789 0.70 -26.83 -65.98
N GLY A 790 -0.09 -25.79 -66.28
CA GLY A 790 -0.69 -24.89 -65.31
C GLY A 790 0.30 -24.02 -64.54
N TYR A 791 1.48 -23.73 -65.10
CA TYR A 791 2.57 -23.01 -64.42
C TYR A 791 2.15 -21.68 -63.80
N SER A 792 1.36 -20.87 -64.52
CA SER A 792 0.87 -19.57 -64.03
C SER A 792 -0.06 -19.71 -62.81
N SER A 793 -0.99 -20.66 -62.86
CA SER A 793 -1.93 -20.94 -61.77
C SER A 793 -1.21 -21.48 -60.52
N LYS A 794 -0.27 -22.41 -60.71
CA LYS A 794 0.53 -22.99 -59.61
C LYS A 794 1.35 -21.92 -58.87
N ARG A 795 2.01 -20.99 -59.60
CA ARG A 795 2.74 -19.86 -58.98
C ARG A 795 1.83 -18.90 -58.23
N GLY A 796 0.68 -18.55 -58.81
CA GLY A 796 -0.29 -17.65 -58.18
C GLY A 796 -0.82 -18.21 -56.86
N ASN A 797 -1.15 -19.50 -56.84
CA ASN A 797 -1.62 -20.18 -55.64
C ASN A 797 -0.53 -20.25 -54.54
N LEU A 798 0.69 -20.64 -54.90
CA LEU A 798 1.82 -20.73 -53.95
C LEU A 798 2.19 -19.37 -53.35
N ASN A 799 2.20 -18.29 -54.14
CA ASN A 799 2.44 -16.94 -53.63
C ASN A 799 1.34 -16.50 -52.65
N THR A 800 0.07 -16.76 -53.00
CA THR A 800 -1.06 -16.45 -52.12
C THR A 800 -0.96 -17.22 -50.80
N GLU A 801 -0.61 -18.51 -50.83
CA GLU A 801 -0.38 -19.31 -49.62
C GLU A 801 0.77 -18.76 -48.75
N ILE A 802 1.88 -18.34 -49.37
CA ILE A 802 3.02 -17.74 -48.67
C ILE A 802 2.63 -16.41 -48.00
N ASP A 803 1.91 -15.54 -48.71
CA ASP A 803 1.48 -14.24 -48.19
C ASP A 803 0.50 -14.41 -47.01
N LEU A 804 -0.42 -15.38 -47.10
CA LEU A 804 -1.32 -15.73 -46.00
C LEU A 804 -0.56 -16.23 -44.76
N LEU A 805 0.47 -17.07 -44.94
CA LEU A 805 1.31 -17.55 -43.84
C LEU A 805 2.11 -16.40 -43.20
N ILE A 806 2.71 -15.51 -43.99
CA ILE A 806 3.45 -14.35 -43.48
C ILE A 806 2.52 -13.40 -42.70
N GLN A 807 1.32 -13.16 -43.21
CA GLN A 807 0.34 -12.33 -42.51
C GLN A 807 -0.10 -12.98 -41.19
N SER A 808 -0.31 -14.30 -41.17
CA SER A 808 -0.60 -15.05 -39.95
C SER A 808 0.54 -14.96 -38.92
N GLN A 809 1.80 -15.08 -39.35
CA GLN A 809 2.97 -14.90 -38.48
C GLN A 809 3.03 -13.50 -37.86
N LYS A 810 2.74 -12.45 -38.64
CA LYS A 810 2.69 -11.07 -38.14
C LYS A 810 1.65 -10.89 -37.03
N VAL A 811 0.47 -11.49 -37.20
CA VAL A 811 -0.59 -11.47 -36.17
C VAL A 811 -0.15 -12.22 -34.90
N MET A 812 0.43 -13.42 -35.05
CA MET A 812 0.95 -14.18 -33.90
C MET A 812 2.06 -13.42 -33.15
N GLN A 813 2.92 -12.70 -33.88
CA GLN A 813 3.99 -11.90 -33.27
C GLN A 813 3.45 -10.70 -32.47
N GLN A 814 2.41 -10.03 -32.97
CA GLN A 814 1.72 -8.97 -32.22
C GLN A 814 1.06 -9.52 -30.96
N GLN A 815 0.46 -10.71 -31.03
CA GLN A 815 -0.12 -11.37 -29.87
C GLN A 815 0.94 -11.73 -28.81
N ILE A 816 2.10 -12.25 -29.23
CA ILE A 816 3.24 -12.51 -28.33
C ILE A 816 3.67 -11.24 -27.60
N GLU A 817 3.77 -10.11 -28.31
CA GLU A 817 4.17 -8.82 -27.73
C GLU A 817 3.13 -8.31 -26.73
N PHE A 818 1.84 -8.40 -27.06
CA PHE A 818 0.75 -8.07 -26.16
C PHE A 818 0.80 -8.86 -24.86
N LEU A 819 0.95 -10.20 -24.94
CA LEU A 819 1.05 -11.06 -23.75
C LEU A 819 2.25 -10.72 -22.87
N GLN A 820 3.40 -10.43 -23.50
CA GLN A 820 4.60 -10.04 -22.78
C GLN A 820 4.42 -8.68 -22.09
N LYS A 821 3.77 -7.71 -22.74
CA LYS A 821 3.45 -6.41 -22.14
C LYS A 821 2.43 -6.54 -21.00
N THR A 822 1.50 -7.50 -21.07
CA THR A 822 0.60 -7.81 -19.95
C THR A 822 1.38 -8.37 -18.74
N ASP A 823 2.35 -9.27 -18.95
CA ASP A 823 3.18 -9.80 -17.87
C ASP A 823 4.13 -8.73 -17.28
N ASP A 824 4.67 -7.84 -18.12
CA ASP A 824 5.41 -6.65 -17.67
C ASP A 824 4.54 -5.76 -16.76
N LEU A 825 3.26 -5.57 -17.12
CA LEU A 825 2.30 -4.80 -16.32
C LEU A 825 1.99 -5.47 -14.97
N VAL A 826 1.88 -6.80 -14.93
CA VAL A 826 1.76 -7.57 -13.67
C VAL A 826 2.92 -7.23 -12.75
N SER A 827 4.13 -7.18 -13.28
CA SER A 827 5.36 -6.86 -12.52
C SER A 827 5.43 -5.39 -12.11
N SER A 828 5.13 -4.45 -13.01
CA SER A 828 5.25 -3.00 -12.72
C SER A 828 4.24 -2.52 -11.67
N THR A 829 3.06 -3.16 -11.63
CA THR A 829 2.01 -2.81 -10.67
C THR A 829 2.08 -3.62 -9.36
N PHE A 830 3.07 -4.51 -9.18
CA PHE A 830 3.22 -5.32 -7.96
C PHE A 830 3.34 -4.47 -6.68
N GLU A 831 4.25 -3.49 -6.66
CA GLU A 831 4.47 -2.64 -5.47
C GLU A 831 3.23 -1.81 -5.09
N PRO A 832 2.54 -1.12 -6.02
CA PRO A 832 1.26 -0.49 -5.74
C PRO A 832 0.20 -1.46 -5.18
N ARG A 833 0.04 -2.67 -5.74
CA ARG A 833 -0.94 -3.66 -5.27
C ARG A 833 -0.62 -4.15 -3.87
N LYS A 834 0.64 -4.46 -3.59
CA LYS A 834 1.12 -4.86 -2.25
C LYS A 834 0.82 -3.80 -1.19
N LYS A 835 1.10 -2.53 -1.50
CA LYS A 835 0.78 -1.42 -0.59
C LYS A 835 -0.73 -1.25 -0.43
N TYR A 836 -1.49 -1.30 -1.52
CA TYR A 836 -2.95 -1.25 -1.48
C TYR A 836 -3.55 -2.31 -0.53
N ASN A 837 -3.05 -3.56 -0.56
CA ASN A 837 -3.52 -4.61 0.33
C ASN A 837 -3.09 -4.40 1.78
N ALA A 838 -1.85 -3.99 2.04
CA ALA A 838 -1.38 -3.70 3.40
C ALA A 838 -2.16 -2.54 4.06
N GLU A 839 -2.46 -1.48 3.30
CA GLU A 839 -3.30 -0.35 3.74
C GLU A 839 -4.75 -0.81 3.98
N THR A 840 -5.26 -1.72 3.15
CA THR A 840 -6.60 -2.32 3.32
C THR A 840 -6.69 -3.15 4.61
N GLU A 841 -5.69 -3.99 4.89
CA GLU A 841 -5.62 -4.77 6.13
C GLU A 841 -5.51 -3.86 7.37
N SER A 842 -4.69 -2.80 7.28
CA SER A 842 -4.51 -1.82 8.36
C SER A 842 -5.78 -1.01 8.62
N TYR A 843 -6.47 -0.59 7.56
CA TYR A 843 -7.78 0.06 7.64
C TYR A 843 -8.83 -0.83 8.32
N GLU A 844 -8.97 -2.09 7.89
CA GLU A 844 -9.96 -3.00 8.47
C GLU A 844 -9.64 -3.41 9.92
N SER A 845 -8.37 -3.64 10.23
CA SER A 845 -7.94 -3.94 11.60
C SER A 845 -8.06 -2.73 12.52
N GLY A 846 -7.78 -1.52 12.04
CA GLY A 846 -7.98 -0.27 12.75
C GLY A 846 -9.43 -0.06 13.17
N LEU A 847 -10.37 -0.24 12.24
CA LEU A 847 -11.81 -0.18 12.54
C LEU A 847 -12.23 -1.22 13.59
N ARG A 848 -11.78 -2.49 13.46
CA ARG A 848 -12.07 -3.53 14.46
C ARG A 848 -11.50 -3.20 15.84
N ALA A 849 -10.27 -2.68 15.90
CA ALA A 849 -9.64 -2.33 17.16
C ALA A 849 -10.37 -1.18 17.87
N ILE A 850 -10.91 -0.22 17.11
CA ILE A 850 -11.78 0.84 17.63
C ILE A 850 -13.05 0.24 18.23
N ASP A 851 -13.73 -0.64 17.48
CA ASP A 851 -14.97 -1.31 17.93
C ASP A 851 -14.74 -2.18 19.18
N GLU A 852 -13.65 -2.93 19.23
CA GLU A 852 -13.25 -3.76 20.37
C GLU A 852 -12.96 -2.90 21.60
N LYS A 853 -12.14 -1.84 21.45
CA LYS A 853 -11.83 -0.92 22.56
C LYS A 853 -13.10 -0.28 23.12
N ARG A 854 -14.02 0.15 22.26
CA ARG A 854 -15.32 0.70 22.66
C ARG A 854 -16.17 -0.32 23.41
N SER A 855 -16.23 -1.56 22.91
CA SER A 855 -17.01 -2.64 23.52
C SER A 855 -16.41 -3.16 24.83
N SER A 856 -15.10 -3.00 25.01
CA SER A 856 -14.36 -3.53 26.16
C SER A 856 -14.53 -2.75 27.47
N GLY A 857 -15.31 -1.64 27.47
CA GLY A 857 -15.60 -0.75 28.61
C GLY A 857 -15.20 -1.33 29.97
N ASN A 858 -13.99 -0.99 30.41
CA ASN A 858 -13.32 -1.69 31.49
C ASN A 858 -14.03 -1.45 32.82
N LYS A 859 -13.90 -2.41 33.73
CA LYS A 859 -14.33 -2.26 35.12
C LYS A 859 -13.48 -1.18 35.80
N THR A 860 -14.12 -0.26 36.54
CA THR A 860 -13.41 0.69 37.43
C THR A 860 -12.51 -0.10 38.38
N ILE A 861 -11.22 0.26 38.41
CA ILE A 861 -10.21 -0.40 39.23
C ILE A 861 -10.01 0.44 40.49
N GLU A 862 -10.33 -0.14 41.63
CA GLU A 862 -10.24 0.52 42.92
C GLU A 862 -8.96 0.09 43.64
N GLY A 863 -8.03 1.03 43.78
CA GLY A 863 -6.86 0.93 44.64
C GLY A 863 -7.12 1.54 46.02
N MET A 864 -6.08 1.56 46.85
CA MET A 864 -6.16 2.05 48.23
C MET A 864 -6.22 3.57 48.28
N TYR A 865 -5.33 4.23 47.52
CA TYR A 865 -5.21 5.69 47.43
C TYR A 865 -5.52 6.21 46.03
N ARG A 866 -5.79 5.33 45.07
CA ARG A 866 -6.17 5.71 43.70
C ARG A 866 -7.32 4.87 43.16
N THR A 867 -8.22 5.47 42.39
CA THR A 867 -9.26 4.79 41.62
C THR A 867 -9.10 5.15 40.16
N TRP A 868 -8.96 4.15 39.30
CA TRP A 868 -8.97 4.32 37.86
C TRP A 868 -10.38 4.10 37.34
N PHE A 869 -10.99 5.17 36.83
CA PHE A 869 -12.31 5.08 36.23
C PHE A 869 -12.23 4.20 34.97
N GLY A 870 -13.04 3.15 34.93
CA GLY A 870 -12.93 2.13 33.89
C GLY A 870 -13.85 2.37 32.70
N GLU A 871 -14.98 3.07 32.92
CA GLU A 871 -15.91 3.37 31.85
C GLU A 871 -15.29 4.37 30.88
N ILE A 872 -15.34 4.03 29.60
CA ILE A 872 -14.92 4.90 28.51
C ILE A 872 -16.21 5.43 27.90
N ASN A 873 -16.48 6.74 28.00
CA ASN A 873 -17.55 7.36 27.22
C ASN A 873 -16.96 7.95 25.94
N PRO A 874 -17.11 7.29 24.78
CA PRO A 874 -16.58 7.80 23.55
C PRO A 874 -17.36 9.03 23.04
N ASN A 875 -18.56 9.32 23.55
CA ASN A 875 -19.36 10.48 23.12
C ASN A 875 -18.69 11.82 23.42
N ILE A 876 -17.78 11.87 24.38
CA ILE A 876 -17.06 13.09 24.75
C ILE A 876 -15.78 13.32 23.92
N LEU A 877 -15.46 12.45 22.95
CA LEU A 877 -14.24 12.55 22.14
C LEU A 877 -14.13 13.89 21.38
N SER A 878 -15.25 14.46 20.97
CA SER A 878 -15.32 15.77 20.30
C SER A 878 -14.84 16.94 21.19
N LEU A 879 -14.93 16.80 22.51
CA LEU A 879 -14.47 17.80 23.48
C LEU A 879 -12.96 17.71 23.75
N LEU A 880 -12.32 16.61 23.33
CA LEU A 880 -10.93 16.31 23.67
C LEU A 880 -9.94 16.86 22.64
N ASN A 881 -9.08 17.75 23.15
CA ASN A 881 -7.87 18.24 22.52
C ASN A 881 -6.64 17.81 23.35
N ASP A 882 -5.45 18.01 22.79
CA ASP A 882 -4.19 17.62 23.44
C ASP A 882 -3.96 18.36 24.77
N ASP A 883 -4.41 19.62 24.85
CA ASP A 883 -4.30 20.45 26.05
C ASP A 883 -5.56 20.41 26.95
N SER A 884 -6.55 19.56 26.64
CA SER A 884 -7.79 19.46 27.42
C SER A 884 -7.55 18.88 28.82
N ASP A 885 -8.36 19.32 29.77
CA ASP A 885 -8.52 18.76 31.11
C ASP A 885 -10.00 18.43 31.39
N LEU A 886 -10.32 17.89 32.56
CA LEU A 886 -11.67 17.54 32.98
C LEU A 886 -12.69 18.70 32.89
N SER A 887 -12.26 19.97 32.82
CA SER A 887 -13.19 21.09 32.67
C SER A 887 -13.87 21.13 31.31
N VAL A 888 -13.29 20.49 30.28
CA VAL A 888 -13.93 20.44 28.96
C VAL A 888 -15.23 19.63 28.97
N LEU A 889 -15.38 18.72 29.95
CA LEU A 889 -16.60 17.95 30.13
C LEU A 889 -17.75 18.78 30.72
N ASP A 890 -17.49 20.01 31.17
CA ASP A 890 -18.55 20.88 31.69
C ASP A 890 -19.36 21.55 30.55
N TYR A 891 -18.86 21.50 29.30
CA TYR A 891 -19.41 22.27 28.18
C TYR A 891 -20.70 21.71 27.58
N ASP A 892 -20.95 20.42 27.68
CA ASP A 892 -22.17 19.79 27.14
C ASP A 892 -22.79 18.78 28.12
N GLU A 893 -23.96 18.24 27.74
CA GLU A 893 -24.73 17.35 28.61
C GLU A 893 -24.12 15.94 28.72
N GLU A 894 -23.44 15.45 27.68
CA GLU A 894 -22.74 14.15 27.69
C GLU A 894 -21.53 14.18 28.64
N GLY A 895 -20.73 15.24 28.55
CA GLY A 895 -19.62 15.53 29.45
C GLY A 895 -20.09 15.71 30.89
N LYS A 896 -21.16 16.49 31.13
CA LYS A 896 -21.72 16.64 32.49
C LYS A 896 -22.21 15.31 33.06
N SER A 897 -22.80 14.45 32.23
CA SER A 897 -23.20 13.10 32.64
C SER A 897 -22.00 12.25 33.08
N GLU A 898 -20.86 12.34 32.38
CA GLU A 898 -19.62 11.69 32.81
C GLU A 898 -19.09 12.24 34.14
N ILE A 899 -19.13 13.56 34.31
CA ILE A 899 -18.75 14.19 35.59
C ILE A 899 -19.66 13.72 36.72
N GLU A 900 -20.95 13.52 36.48
CA GLU A 900 -21.88 12.98 37.48
C GLU A 900 -21.54 11.53 37.88
N LYS A 901 -21.06 10.70 36.94
CA LYS A 901 -20.55 9.35 37.27
C LYS A 901 -19.30 9.42 38.15
N LEU A 902 -18.35 10.29 37.82
CA LEU A 902 -17.17 10.53 38.65
C LEU A 902 -17.55 11.08 40.02
N TYR A 903 -18.54 11.95 40.08
CA TYR A 903 -19.09 12.47 41.33
C TYR A 903 -19.75 11.38 42.18
N ASN A 904 -20.41 10.39 41.57
CA ASN A 904 -20.88 9.22 42.31
C ASN A 904 -19.72 8.48 42.98
N ILE A 905 -18.54 8.40 42.33
CA ILE A 905 -17.32 7.83 42.95
C ILE A 905 -16.86 8.67 44.14
N VAL A 906 -16.84 10.00 43.99
CA VAL A 906 -16.56 10.93 45.09
C VAL A 906 -17.47 10.65 46.30
N GLN A 907 -18.78 10.43 46.06
CA GLN A 907 -19.79 10.22 47.12
C GLN A 907 -19.63 8.94 47.95
N TRP A 908 -18.91 7.92 47.48
CA TRP A 908 -18.64 6.75 48.30
C TRP A 908 -17.18 6.65 48.72
N LYS A 909 -16.22 7.12 47.91
CA LYS A 909 -14.79 7.13 48.29
C LYS A 909 -14.50 8.04 49.48
N TYR A 910 -15.19 9.18 49.65
CA TYR A 910 -14.99 10.00 50.85
C TYR A 910 -15.33 9.27 52.15
N LYS A 911 -16.25 8.30 52.11
CA LYS A 911 -16.65 7.51 53.28
C LYS A 911 -15.54 6.56 53.70
N GLU A 912 -14.79 6.01 52.74
CA GLU A 912 -13.61 5.19 53.02
C GLU A 912 -12.46 6.00 53.62
N LEU A 913 -12.33 7.29 53.29
CA LEU A 913 -11.31 8.15 53.89
C LEU A 913 -11.56 8.42 55.39
N VAL A 914 -12.78 8.20 55.87
CA VAL A 914 -13.18 8.32 57.28
C VAL A 914 -12.92 7.02 58.05
N ASP A 915 -12.27 6.03 57.43
CA ASP A 915 -11.92 4.76 58.05
C ASP A 915 -10.72 4.90 59.01
N ALA A 916 -10.86 4.32 60.21
CA ALA A 916 -9.82 4.41 61.26
C ALA A 916 -8.50 3.76 60.82
N HIS A 917 -8.58 2.64 60.08
CA HIS A 917 -7.39 1.96 59.58
C HIS A 917 -6.68 2.83 58.53
N LYS A 918 -7.37 3.42 57.54
CA LYS A 918 -6.76 4.35 56.56
C LYS A 918 -6.07 5.54 57.23
N LEU A 919 -6.69 6.14 58.26
CA LEU A 919 -6.11 7.25 59.02
C LEU A 919 -4.95 6.83 59.94
N GLY A 920 -4.75 5.52 60.14
CA GLY A 920 -3.73 5.00 61.06
C GLY A 920 -4.04 5.26 62.53
N ILE A 921 -5.33 5.31 62.90
CA ILE A 921 -5.80 5.55 64.26
C ILE A 921 -6.53 4.34 64.85
N ASN A 922 -6.58 4.25 66.18
CA ASN A 922 -7.27 3.15 66.87
C ASN A 922 -8.79 3.33 66.82
N ASN A 923 -9.28 4.49 67.23
CA ASN A 923 -10.70 4.76 67.34
C ASN A 923 -11.04 6.19 66.93
N ILE A 924 -12.22 6.35 66.34
CA ILE A 924 -12.76 7.65 65.93
C ILE A 924 -13.44 8.37 67.11
N SER A 925 -13.99 7.62 68.05
CA SER A 925 -14.63 8.11 69.27
C SER A 925 -14.39 7.12 70.41
N ILE A 926 -14.11 7.64 71.61
CA ILE A 926 -13.64 6.86 72.76
C ILE A 926 -14.48 7.23 73.98
N GLY A 927 -15.15 6.26 74.60
CA GLY A 927 -15.88 6.46 75.85
C GLY A 927 -14.95 6.39 77.06
N TYR A 928 -15.16 7.26 78.06
CA TYR A 928 -14.40 7.32 79.31
C TYR A 928 -15.29 7.64 80.53
N GLY A 929 -14.68 7.72 81.71
CA GLY A 929 -15.36 7.95 82.99
C GLY A 929 -15.93 6.66 83.61
N ALA A 930 -16.29 6.73 84.90
CA ALA A 930 -16.68 5.55 85.70
C ALA A 930 -17.96 4.84 85.19
N ALA A 931 -18.82 5.55 84.46
CA ALA A 931 -20.04 5.02 83.86
C ALA A 931 -19.95 4.87 82.32
N GLY A 932 -18.83 5.26 81.68
CA GLY A 932 -18.67 5.25 80.22
C GLY A 932 -19.61 6.22 79.48
N THR A 933 -20.20 7.17 80.19
CA THR A 933 -21.18 8.14 79.65
C THR A 933 -20.51 9.32 78.97
N GLU A 934 -19.25 9.61 79.31
CA GLU A 934 -18.46 10.67 78.70
C GLU A 934 -17.77 10.11 77.45
N ARG A 935 -17.66 10.93 76.39
CA ARG A 935 -17.10 10.52 75.10
C ARG A 935 -16.20 11.60 74.55
N TRP A 936 -14.99 11.20 74.19
CA TRP A 936 -14.09 11.99 73.38
C TRP A 936 -14.30 11.65 71.91
N SER A 937 -14.24 12.67 71.06
CA SER A 937 -14.23 12.56 69.61
C SER A 937 -13.33 13.66 69.04
N PHE A 938 -13.01 13.56 67.74
CA PHE A 938 -12.32 14.66 67.06
C PHE A 938 -13.13 15.95 67.16
N ASP A 939 -12.47 17.08 67.41
CA ASP A 939 -13.18 18.34 67.59
C ASP A 939 -13.74 18.86 66.26
N LYS A 940 -12.97 18.70 65.17
CA LYS A 940 -13.32 19.18 63.83
C LYS A 940 -12.78 18.28 62.73
N ALA A 941 -13.48 18.27 61.59
CA ALA A 941 -13.11 17.53 60.40
C ALA A 941 -13.35 18.33 59.11
N ALA A 942 -12.54 18.08 58.09
CA ALA A 942 -12.70 18.71 56.79
C ALA A 942 -12.51 17.73 55.63
N LEU A 943 -13.29 17.95 54.56
CA LEU A 943 -13.11 17.30 53.27
C LEU A 943 -12.82 18.38 52.21
N VAL A 944 -11.70 18.25 51.51
CA VAL A 944 -11.36 19.09 50.37
C VAL A 944 -11.43 18.23 49.12
N VAL A 945 -12.26 18.63 48.15
CA VAL A 945 -12.41 17.96 46.84
C VAL A 945 -11.87 18.87 45.75
N SER A 946 -10.87 18.44 45.00
CA SER A 946 -10.27 19.26 43.95
C SER A 946 -10.41 18.58 42.59
N SER A 947 -10.81 19.32 41.58
CA SER A 947 -10.99 18.82 40.20
C SER A 947 -10.98 19.98 39.22
N PRO A 948 -10.41 19.87 38.00
CA PRO A 948 -10.50 20.94 37.01
C PRO A 948 -11.95 21.29 36.65
N SER A 949 -12.86 20.31 36.73
CA SER A 949 -14.30 20.50 36.49
C SER A 949 -14.96 21.42 37.55
N ARG A 950 -15.56 22.49 37.06
CA ARG A 950 -16.40 23.42 37.83
C ARG A 950 -17.74 22.78 38.16
N TRP A 951 -18.30 21.98 37.25
CA TRP A 951 -19.53 21.24 37.49
C TRP A 951 -19.38 20.30 38.69
N LEU A 952 -18.28 19.54 38.77
CA LEU A 952 -18.01 18.67 39.93
C LEU A 952 -17.89 19.45 41.25
N SER A 953 -17.25 20.62 41.20
CA SER A 953 -17.14 21.51 42.36
C SER A 953 -18.52 22.00 42.82
N GLN A 954 -19.39 22.40 41.89
CA GLN A 954 -20.77 22.80 42.19
C GLN A 954 -21.60 21.65 42.77
N LEU A 955 -21.49 20.44 42.21
CA LEU A 955 -22.14 19.24 42.76
C LEU A 955 -21.71 18.98 44.20
N THR A 956 -20.41 19.13 44.48
CA THR A 956 -19.83 18.98 45.83
C THR A 956 -20.38 20.03 46.79
N GLU A 957 -20.45 21.30 46.38
CA GLU A 957 -20.96 22.41 47.19
C GLU A 957 -22.47 22.30 47.45
N ASN A 958 -23.25 22.02 46.41
CA ASN A 958 -24.72 21.84 46.48
C ASN A 958 -25.10 20.69 47.43
N LYS A 959 -24.31 19.62 47.45
CA LYS A 959 -24.49 18.47 48.36
C LYS A 959 -23.62 18.54 49.61
N GLY A 960 -22.94 19.66 49.86
CA GLY A 960 -22.02 19.83 50.98
C GLY A 960 -22.65 19.59 52.36
N SER A 961 -23.97 19.77 52.48
CA SER A 961 -24.72 19.46 53.71
C SER A 961 -24.81 17.96 54.01
N ASP A 962 -24.89 17.11 52.97
CA ASP A 962 -24.98 15.65 53.13
C ASP A 962 -23.62 15.08 53.56
N PHE A 963 -22.53 15.53 52.94
CA PHE A 963 -21.16 15.21 53.38
C PHE A 963 -20.95 15.60 54.85
N ARG A 964 -21.30 16.84 55.24
CA ARG A 964 -21.18 17.30 56.63
C ARG A 964 -22.00 16.45 57.59
N ARG A 965 -23.24 16.12 57.25
CA ARG A 965 -24.10 15.26 58.08
C ARG A 965 -23.48 13.88 58.30
N TYR A 966 -22.89 13.29 57.26
CA TYR A 966 -22.16 12.03 57.38
C TYR A 966 -20.93 12.16 58.27
N LEU A 967 -20.11 13.20 58.08
CA LEU A 967 -18.90 13.42 58.89
C LEU A 967 -19.24 13.61 60.36
N VAL A 968 -20.23 14.45 60.68
CA VAL A 968 -20.70 14.66 62.06
C VAL A 968 -21.14 13.36 62.70
N LYS A 969 -21.92 12.55 62.00
CA LYS A 969 -22.40 11.26 62.51
C LYS A 969 -21.28 10.23 62.66
N SER A 970 -20.41 10.12 61.66
CA SER A 970 -19.39 9.06 61.59
C SER A 970 -18.24 9.34 62.54
N LEU A 971 -17.91 10.62 62.77
CA LEU A 971 -16.85 11.06 63.66
C LEU A 971 -17.34 11.48 65.05
N ASP A 972 -18.64 11.39 65.32
CA ASP A 972 -19.25 11.81 66.59
C ASP A 972 -18.91 13.28 66.95
N LEU A 973 -18.92 14.18 65.95
CA LEU A 973 -18.53 15.58 66.13
C LEU A 973 -19.60 16.35 66.93
N LYS A 974 -19.16 17.36 67.70
CA LYS A 974 -20.02 18.18 68.59
C LYS A 974 -21.17 18.90 67.88
N GLY A 975 -21.07 19.17 66.57
CA GLY A 975 -22.12 19.83 65.81
C GLY A 975 -21.82 19.98 64.34
N PHE A 976 -22.79 20.51 63.59
CA PHE A 976 -22.70 20.65 62.14
C PHE A 976 -21.56 21.57 61.68
N ASP A 977 -21.23 22.60 62.47
CA ASP A 977 -20.14 23.54 62.18
C ASP A 977 -18.74 22.97 62.42
N SER A 978 -18.64 21.82 63.11
CA SER A 978 -17.40 21.07 63.28
C SER A 978 -16.98 20.31 62.01
N ALA A 979 -17.87 20.17 61.03
CA ALA A 979 -17.55 19.58 59.73
C ALA A 979 -17.51 20.65 58.63
N LYS A 980 -16.44 20.66 57.84
CA LYS A 980 -16.30 21.56 56.68
C LYS A 980 -16.09 20.75 55.40
N VAL A 981 -16.65 21.24 54.31
CA VAL A 981 -16.49 20.66 52.97
C VAL A 981 -16.19 21.80 52.03
N ASN A 982 -15.15 21.67 51.22
CA ASN A 982 -14.77 22.68 50.25
C ASN A 982 -14.28 22.05 48.96
N SER A 983 -14.31 22.82 47.88
CA SER A 983 -13.80 22.42 46.58
C SER A 983 -13.05 23.53 45.85
N HIS A 984 -12.11 23.13 45.00
CA HIS A 984 -11.38 24.05 44.12
C HIS A 984 -10.98 23.42 42.79
N ASN A 985 -10.72 24.27 41.79
CA ASN A 985 -10.58 23.84 40.39
C ASN A 985 -9.15 23.48 39.96
N TYR A 986 -8.32 22.97 40.87
CA TYR A 986 -6.87 22.83 40.63
C TYR A 986 -6.37 21.46 41.02
N THR A 987 -5.99 20.67 40.02
CA THR A 987 -5.42 19.32 40.09
C THR A 987 -4.69 19.01 38.78
N LYS A 988 -4.15 17.79 38.62
CA LYS A 988 -3.75 17.34 37.28
C LYS A 988 -4.97 17.27 36.33
N PRO A 989 -4.76 17.43 35.01
CA PRO A 989 -5.84 17.58 34.04
C PRO A 989 -6.98 16.56 34.12
N TRP A 990 -6.66 15.29 34.40
CA TRP A 990 -7.65 14.20 34.37
C TRP A 990 -7.83 13.51 35.71
N GLU A 991 -7.55 14.24 36.80
CA GLU A 991 -7.62 13.72 38.16
C GLU A 991 -8.60 14.53 39.02
N ILE A 992 -9.25 13.84 39.95
CA ILE A 992 -10.02 14.41 41.05
C ILE A 992 -9.33 13.96 42.33
N SER A 993 -9.02 14.89 43.23
CA SER A 993 -8.49 14.54 44.54
C SER A 993 -9.54 14.74 45.63
N LEU A 994 -9.57 13.83 46.58
CA LEU A 994 -10.28 13.96 47.85
C LEU A 994 -9.22 13.95 48.94
N THR A 995 -9.26 14.92 49.85
CA THR A 995 -8.40 14.95 51.02
C THR A 995 -9.24 15.16 52.27
N PHE A 996 -9.12 14.23 53.21
CA PHE A 996 -9.83 14.27 54.47
C PHE A 996 -8.88 14.63 55.61
N PHE A 997 -9.38 15.43 56.56
CA PHE A 997 -8.67 15.88 57.75
C PHE A 997 -9.52 15.67 59.00
N ALA A 998 -8.92 15.17 60.07
CA ALA A 998 -9.51 15.07 61.41
C ALA A 998 -8.55 15.67 62.45
N ALA A 999 -9.00 16.70 63.16
CA ALA A 999 -8.16 17.48 64.07
C ALA A 999 -8.51 17.26 65.54
N ALA A 1000 -7.56 17.64 66.40
CA ALA A 1000 -7.54 17.38 67.84
C ALA A 1000 -7.27 15.92 68.21
N GLY A 1001 -6.35 15.24 67.50
CA GLY A 1001 -5.89 13.89 67.84
C GLY A 1001 -4.71 13.87 68.81
N PHE A 1002 -4.59 12.80 69.60
CA PHE A 1002 -3.53 12.60 70.60
C PHE A 1002 -2.72 11.32 70.36
N LEU A 1003 -1.58 11.20 71.05
CA LEU A 1003 -0.56 10.19 70.79
C LEU A 1003 -1.07 8.74 70.90
N GLU A 1004 -1.75 8.39 71.99
CA GLU A 1004 -2.29 7.04 72.23
C GLU A 1004 -3.31 6.57 71.18
N ASN A 1005 -3.91 7.50 70.42
CA ASN A 1005 -4.85 7.12 69.36
C ASN A 1005 -4.13 6.72 68.06
N ILE A 1006 -2.81 6.84 67.96
CA ILE A 1006 -2.05 6.36 66.81
C ILE A 1006 -1.97 4.82 66.86
N SER A 1007 -2.59 4.14 65.90
CA SER A 1007 -2.71 2.68 65.93
C SER A 1007 -1.36 1.93 65.90
N PRO A 1008 -0.40 2.29 65.03
CA PRO A 1008 0.90 1.64 65.02
C PRO A 1008 1.71 1.79 66.31
N LEU A 1009 1.40 2.78 67.15
CA LEU A 1009 2.07 2.99 68.43
C LEU A 1009 1.65 1.94 69.46
N THR A 1010 0.35 1.66 69.57
CA THR A 1010 -0.25 0.89 70.67
C THR A 1010 -0.65 -0.55 70.29
N THR A 1011 -0.60 -0.91 69.01
CA THR A 1011 -0.86 -2.28 68.55
C THR A 1011 0.18 -3.25 69.11
N GLY A 1012 -0.20 -4.49 69.44
CA GLY A 1012 0.73 -5.53 69.92
C GLY A 1012 1.83 -5.81 68.90
N GLY A 1013 3.10 -5.82 69.32
CA GLY A 1013 4.25 -5.87 68.41
C GLY A 1013 4.65 -4.52 67.80
N GLY A 1014 3.87 -3.45 68.03
CA GLY A 1014 4.04 -2.12 67.46
C GLY A 1014 5.09 -1.25 68.16
N TYR A 1015 5.04 0.07 67.92
CA TYR A 1015 6.16 0.95 68.22
C TYR A 1015 6.49 1.03 69.71
N TRP A 1016 5.47 1.01 70.56
CA TRP A 1016 5.66 1.09 72.01
C TRP A 1016 6.47 -0.09 72.57
N GLU A 1017 6.27 -1.30 72.05
CA GLU A 1017 7.03 -2.47 72.51
C GLU A 1017 8.54 -2.32 72.19
N LYS A 1018 8.86 -1.75 71.02
CA LYS A 1018 10.24 -1.46 70.64
C LYS A 1018 10.83 -0.33 71.49
N TYR A 1019 10.00 0.70 71.75
CA TYR A 1019 10.33 1.80 72.63
C TYR A 1019 10.67 1.32 74.04
N GLU A 1020 9.80 0.56 74.70
CA GLU A 1020 9.99 0.14 76.09
C GLU A 1020 11.31 -0.62 76.29
N LYS A 1021 11.67 -1.50 75.35
CA LYS A 1021 12.92 -2.27 75.37
C LYS A 1021 14.17 -1.40 75.19
N SER A 1022 14.05 -0.28 74.47
CA SER A 1022 15.21 0.50 73.97
C SER A 1022 15.12 2.00 74.24
N ARG A 1023 14.23 2.46 75.13
CA ARG A 1023 13.96 3.89 75.38
C ARG A 1023 15.16 4.68 75.89
N ASN A 1024 16.18 4.02 76.43
CA ASN A 1024 17.41 4.64 76.89
C ASN A 1024 18.52 4.66 75.82
N ASN A 1025 18.27 4.13 74.62
CA ASN A 1025 19.28 4.15 73.56
C ASN A 1025 19.39 5.57 72.96
N ILE A 1026 20.39 6.32 73.42
CA ILE A 1026 20.65 7.72 73.02
C ILE A 1026 20.79 7.91 71.51
N LEU A 1027 21.17 6.88 70.74
CA LEU A 1027 21.33 7.01 69.28
C LEU A 1027 19.99 7.25 68.56
N HIS A 1028 18.87 6.97 69.22
CA HIS A 1028 17.53 7.19 68.71
C HIS A 1028 16.83 8.43 69.30
N HIS A 1029 17.51 9.19 70.18
CA HIS A 1029 17.02 10.46 70.70
C HIS A 1029 17.53 11.64 69.88
N ALA A 1030 16.81 12.76 69.92
CA ALA A 1030 17.24 14.00 69.28
C ALA A 1030 16.99 15.23 70.18
N LEU A 1031 15.91 15.24 70.95
CA LEU A 1031 15.59 16.35 71.83
C LEU A 1031 16.59 16.42 73.00
N TYR A 1032 17.07 17.63 73.30
CA TYR A 1032 18.01 17.97 74.38
C TYR A 1032 19.42 17.34 74.36
N LEU A 1033 19.79 16.53 73.36
CA LEU A 1033 21.15 15.97 73.30
C LEU A 1033 22.26 17.04 73.30
N HIS A 1034 21.98 18.23 72.74
CA HIS A 1034 22.90 19.38 72.74
C HIS A 1034 23.05 20.06 74.12
N GLN A 1035 22.29 19.61 75.12
CA GLN A 1035 22.33 20.03 76.52
C GLN A 1035 22.80 18.89 77.44
N GLY A 1036 23.23 17.75 76.88
CA GLY A 1036 23.63 16.59 77.66
C GLY A 1036 22.46 15.82 78.27
N LYS A 1037 21.24 15.97 77.72
CA LYS A 1037 20.03 15.35 78.26
C LYS A 1037 19.22 14.66 77.16
N TYR A 1038 18.32 13.79 77.56
CA TYR A 1038 17.26 13.26 76.70
C TYR A 1038 15.96 13.13 77.50
N ILE A 1039 14.84 12.94 76.81
CA ILE A 1039 13.56 12.67 77.47
C ILE A 1039 13.20 11.19 77.34
N ALA A 1040 12.58 10.64 78.37
CA ALA A 1040 11.97 9.32 78.31
C ALA A 1040 10.52 9.41 78.79
N ARG A 1041 9.60 8.88 77.99
CA ARG A 1041 8.22 8.62 78.40
C ARG A 1041 8.22 7.33 79.22
N GLU A 1042 7.69 7.38 80.43
CA GLU A 1042 7.75 6.25 81.36
C GLU A 1042 6.73 5.15 81.04
N LYS A 1043 5.54 5.55 80.56
CA LYS A 1043 4.42 4.65 80.27
C LYS A 1043 3.50 5.19 79.18
N THR A 1044 2.75 4.30 78.52
CA THR A 1044 1.55 4.66 77.75
C THR A 1044 0.35 4.80 78.67
N LEU A 1045 -0.63 5.60 78.26
CA LEU A 1045 -1.93 5.63 78.89
C LEU A 1045 -2.85 4.57 78.31
N LEU A 1046 -3.85 4.14 79.08
CA LEU A 1046 -5.01 3.49 78.49
C LEU A 1046 -5.73 4.50 77.60
N LEU A 1047 -6.31 4.01 76.50
CA LEU A 1047 -6.98 4.88 75.53
C LEU A 1047 -8.11 5.71 76.17
N THR A 1048 -8.77 5.18 77.19
CA THR A 1048 -9.80 5.86 77.99
C THR A 1048 -9.24 7.01 78.83
N ASP A 1049 -8.06 6.83 79.42
CA ASP A 1049 -7.42 7.84 80.28
C ASP A 1049 -6.84 8.97 79.42
N ALA A 1050 -6.28 8.62 78.25
CA ALA A 1050 -5.83 9.58 77.25
C ALA A 1050 -7.01 10.42 76.71
N ALA A 1051 -8.16 9.78 76.43
CA ALA A 1051 -9.38 10.47 76.01
C ALA A 1051 -9.90 11.45 77.07
N GLU A 1052 -9.89 11.06 78.35
CA GLU A 1052 -10.25 11.95 79.46
C GLU A 1052 -9.34 13.19 79.50
N ILE A 1053 -8.02 13.01 79.40
CA ILE A 1053 -7.05 14.12 79.37
C ILE A 1053 -7.27 15.03 78.17
N ALA A 1054 -7.52 14.46 76.98
CA ALA A 1054 -7.78 15.23 75.78
C ALA A 1054 -9.09 16.03 75.87
N ASP A 1055 -10.12 15.52 76.54
CA ASP A 1055 -11.36 16.27 76.73
C ASP A 1055 -11.20 17.44 77.71
N LEU A 1056 -10.36 17.31 78.74
CA LEU A 1056 -10.02 18.42 79.65
C LEU A 1056 -9.47 19.66 78.92
N GLU A 1057 -8.82 19.48 77.77
CA GLU A 1057 -8.35 20.59 76.93
C GLU A 1057 -9.48 21.39 76.26
N SER A 1058 -10.70 20.85 76.22
CA SER A 1058 -11.91 21.58 75.81
C SER A 1058 -12.48 22.46 76.93
N GLY A 1059 -11.96 22.32 78.15
CA GLY A 1059 -12.47 22.95 79.35
C GLY A 1059 -11.91 24.36 79.63
N GLY A 1060 -12.10 24.83 80.87
CA GLY A 1060 -11.54 26.10 81.34
C GLY A 1060 -10.02 26.04 81.61
N LYS A 1061 -9.39 27.19 81.88
CA LYS A 1061 -7.93 27.29 82.13
C LYS A 1061 -7.39 26.28 83.16
N ALA A 1062 -8.15 26.02 84.24
CA ALA A 1062 -7.75 25.06 85.27
C ALA A 1062 -7.69 23.61 84.74
N GLN A 1063 -8.64 23.22 83.89
CA GLN A 1063 -8.69 21.89 83.28
C GLN A 1063 -7.57 21.71 82.25
N ILE A 1064 -7.27 22.76 81.47
CA ILE A 1064 -6.15 22.77 80.52
C ILE A 1064 -4.81 22.58 81.26
N GLU A 1065 -4.59 23.31 82.36
CA GLU A 1065 -3.36 23.16 83.14
C GLU A 1065 -3.27 21.78 83.82
N GLU A 1066 -4.41 21.22 84.23
CA GLU A 1066 -4.46 19.85 84.75
C GLU A 1066 -4.11 18.80 83.69
N ALA A 1067 -4.66 18.93 82.47
CA ALA A 1067 -4.30 18.07 81.34
C ALA A 1067 -2.79 18.12 81.07
N LYS A 1068 -2.24 19.34 80.98
CA LYS A 1068 -0.81 19.57 80.78
C LYS A 1068 0.04 18.93 81.87
N LYS A 1069 -0.35 19.07 83.14
CA LYS A 1069 0.35 18.44 84.27
C LYS A 1069 0.33 16.91 84.16
N ARG A 1070 -0.84 16.31 83.90
CA ARG A 1070 -0.99 14.85 83.77
C ARG A 1070 -0.13 14.28 82.64
N VAL A 1071 0.00 14.98 81.51
CA VAL A 1071 0.86 14.57 80.39
C VAL A 1071 2.32 14.75 80.75
N MET A 1072 2.71 15.88 81.34
CA MET A 1072 4.10 16.13 81.77
C MET A 1072 4.61 15.11 82.79
N ASP A 1073 3.74 14.61 83.68
CA ASP A 1073 4.07 13.56 84.66
C ASP A 1073 4.40 12.19 84.01
N LEU A 1074 4.14 12.02 82.70
CA LEU A 1074 4.54 10.84 81.94
C LEU A 1074 6.02 10.85 81.52
N TYR A 1075 6.70 11.99 81.67
CA TYR A 1075 8.05 12.19 81.15
C TYR A 1075 9.08 12.43 82.25
N SER A 1076 10.24 11.80 82.08
CA SER A 1076 11.46 12.15 82.80
C SER A 1076 12.47 12.81 81.86
N VAL A 1077 13.20 13.80 82.38
CA VAL A 1077 14.40 14.34 81.72
C VAL A 1077 15.60 13.65 82.36
N ARG A 1078 16.38 12.94 81.56
CA ARG A 1078 17.50 12.10 82.00
C ARG A 1078 18.82 12.65 81.51
N ASP A 1079 19.89 12.37 82.25
CA ASP A 1079 21.25 12.66 81.81
C ASP A 1079 21.67 11.65 80.74
N ILE A 1080 22.38 12.09 79.71
CA ILE A 1080 22.83 11.18 78.64
C ILE A 1080 23.75 10.06 79.15
N ARG A 1081 24.44 10.24 80.29
CA ARG A 1081 25.27 9.20 80.93
C ARG A 1081 24.49 7.98 81.38
N GLU A 1082 23.23 8.16 81.80
CA GLU A 1082 22.35 7.07 82.24
C GLU A 1082 22.11 6.02 81.13
N ALA A 1083 22.27 6.41 79.86
CA ALA A 1083 22.11 5.54 78.71
C ALA A 1083 23.23 4.49 78.55
N ALA A 1084 24.38 4.71 79.17
CA ALA A 1084 25.52 3.79 79.13
C ALA A 1084 25.63 2.88 80.38
N GLY A 1085 24.67 2.99 81.32
CA GLY A 1085 24.67 2.22 82.56
C GLY A 1085 25.63 2.72 83.64
N GLU A 1086 26.03 3.99 83.58
CA GLU A 1086 26.81 4.71 84.61
C GLU A 1086 25.91 5.44 85.61
#